data_AF-A0A661TK31-F1
#
_entry.id   AF-A0A661TK31-F1
#
_cell.length_a   1.000
_cell.length_b   1.000
_cell.length_c   1.000
_cell.angle_alpha   90.00
_cell.angle_beta   90.00
_cell.angle_gamma   90.00
#
_symmetry.space_group_name_H-M   'P 1'
#
loop_
_entity.id
_entity.type
_entity.pdbx_description
1 polymer ?
#
loop_
_entity_poly.entity_id
_entity_poly.type
_entity_poly.pdbx_seq_one_letter_code
_entity_poly.pdbx_strand_id
1 'polypeptide(L)'
;FTIVGFLLFNSCSKKKNIHPFTPEETIIPSIVITDTLTPTETNTLQLTDTPTDTHTSTSQATYTQTHTSTNTATQVQTNTYTPSSTATNTNTNISTHTATSTYTHTETQTLTDTSTDTSTPTETNTLQLTDTATDTLEVTVTSTETETFTETPTETETQTLTDTSTDTSTPTETNTLQLTVTETNTPGFDPYSTPIDDFEDGDVIMNLRGGAWSQAASTGSTVNRTAVTDAANGSYACEFIADLVVGGWPVEGSITTDLNSGGTAEDLRLTTGIRMSMKGVMGDGTATDFIIKLVSTNITDGTYWTYTWIVTSFWTSVEIPWTAFVKPAWGQGYSLTLDEVLQNMKGIQWAIVDSGGSLNNHWFIDDVVIYASSPTPTPTDSCTPGGPTFTPSNTPTVIYTPNDPEDPHIQYYGRWDFTDPKNPVGNWGCIYIKTKFQGTSIKMKLNDSGSYFQYSIDGGPMNIISINSQTEYTLATGLADTVHTLEFYRRSGGSFGRTTFSGFVLDPGKVLVDPGPKPERKIEVIGDSISVGFGNEGSGGTSASTENGYMAYGPQLARMFGAQWSIIAHSGQGIYRNLYESIPPTQDNMTDEFLLTLFPIWPEMPNVLWDFNKYKPDVFIIFLGTNDFSGSPPYPSQTDFELAYSDFIDFVRTQYPDTYIFCVGPLVPTGDGYYFGDQWDDCRAYIKNVVDAKNAEGDFKVYYCDTSGGGNDWWLPDQSDYIGDWTHPTVEGHTKIANRLYNIIKPIMGW
;
A
#
# COMPACT_ATOMS: atom_id res chain seq x y z
N PHE A 1 42.19 -21.59 37.78
CA PHE A 1 41.47 -21.20 39.01
C PHE A 1 41.68 -19.72 39.25
N THR A 2 40.67 -18.86 39.41
CA THR A 2 39.25 -18.96 39.05
C THR A 2 38.75 -17.52 38.91
N ILE A 3 37.97 -17.21 37.88
CA ILE A 3 37.21 -15.95 37.78
C ILE A 3 35.75 -16.33 37.55
N VAL A 4 34.85 -15.64 38.25
CA VAL A 4 33.40 -15.69 38.10
C VAL A 4 32.95 -14.23 37.95
N GLY A 5 32.04 -13.84 37.06
CA GLY A 5 31.23 -14.67 36.16
C GLY A 5 29.79 -14.19 36.19
N PHE A 6 29.55 -12.98 35.69
CA PHE A 6 28.20 -12.46 35.48
C PHE A 6 27.57 -13.13 34.25
N LEU A 7 26.31 -13.54 34.39
CA LEU A 7 25.50 -14.08 33.29
C LEU A 7 24.51 -13.00 32.82
N LEU A 8 24.60 -12.64 31.55
CA LEU A 8 23.50 -12.05 30.79
C LEU A 8 22.82 -13.18 30.00
N PHE A 9 21.49 -13.12 29.87
CA PHE A 9 20.75 -14.08 29.05
C PHE A 9 20.85 -13.69 27.57
N ASN A 10 21.11 -14.67 26.71
CA ASN A 10 21.02 -14.49 25.26
C ASN A 10 19.56 -14.58 24.80
N SER A 11 19.13 -13.64 23.95
CA SER A 11 18.02 -13.89 23.03
C SER A 11 18.44 -14.94 21.98
N CYS A 12 17.49 -15.74 21.50
CA CYS A 12 17.77 -16.89 20.64
C CYS A 12 17.17 -16.71 19.24
N SER A 13 17.88 -15.99 18.35
CA SER A 13 17.42 -15.80 16.97
C SER A 13 17.52 -17.08 16.14
N LYS A 14 16.44 -17.40 15.41
CA LYS A 14 16.32 -18.61 14.57
C LYS A 14 17.27 -18.52 13.36
N LYS A 15 18.49 -19.03 13.46
CA LYS A 15 19.38 -19.20 12.29
C LYS A 15 18.93 -20.39 11.43
N LYS A 16 18.27 -20.14 10.28
CA LYS A 16 18.20 -21.08 9.16
C LYS A 16 19.58 -21.14 8.47
N ASN A 17 20.00 -22.32 8.00
CA ASN A 17 21.33 -22.52 7.43
C ASN A 17 21.44 -22.06 5.97
N ILE A 18 22.50 -21.33 5.64
CA ILE A 18 23.03 -21.19 4.28
C ILE A 18 24.51 -21.59 4.33
N HIS A 19 24.99 -22.34 3.32
CA HIS A 19 26.35 -22.87 3.31
C HIS A 19 27.37 -21.79 2.93
N PRO A 20 28.47 -21.62 3.68
CA PRO A 20 29.56 -20.73 3.29
C PRO A 20 30.41 -21.38 2.19
N PHE A 21 30.46 -20.78 1.01
CA PHE A 21 31.50 -21.04 0.02
C PHE A 21 32.75 -20.22 0.37
N THR A 22 33.90 -20.88 0.48
CA THR A 22 35.21 -20.24 0.65
C THR A 22 35.92 -20.14 -0.70
N PRO A 23 36.49 -18.99 -1.10
CA PRO A 23 37.40 -18.92 -2.25
C PRO A 23 38.74 -19.59 -1.93
N GLU A 24 39.26 -20.42 -2.85
CA GLU A 24 40.65 -20.91 -2.79
C GLU A 24 41.56 -20.09 -3.71
N GLU A 25 42.72 -19.67 -3.21
CA GLU A 25 43.76 -19.02 -4.02
C GLU A 25 44.47 -20.01 -4.95
N THR A 26 44.82 -19.56 -6.16
CA THR A 26 45.53 -20.39 -7.15
C THR A 26 47.04 -20.13 -7.14
N ILE A 27 47.84 -21.12 -6.70
CA ILE A 27 49.31 -21.15 -6.90
C ILE A 27 49.73 -22.53 -7.44
N ILE A 28 50.70 -22.52 -8.37
CA ILE A 28 51.11 -23.66 -9.21
C ILE A 28 52.46 -24.29 -8.71
N PRO A 29 53.00 -25.38 -9.30
CA PRO A 29 52.99 -26.70 -8.68
C PRO A 29 54.38 -27.20 -8.20
N SER A 30 54.42 -28.39 -7.57
CA SER A 30 55.64 -29.20 -7.45
C SER A 30 55.32 -30.69 -7.36
N ILE A 31 56.12 -31.53 -8.03
CA ILE A 31 55.87 -32.97 -8.22
C ILE A 31 56.78 -33.81 -7.32
N VAL A 32 56.21 -34.82 -6.64
CA VAL A 32 56.89 -36.04 -6.19
C VAL A 32 56.00 -37.25 -6.48
N ILE A 33 56.60 -38.39 -6.83
CA ILE A 33 55.91 -39.59 -7.37
C ILE A 33 56.03 -40.76 -6.38
N THR A 34 54.93 -41.51 -6.18
CA THR A 34 54.98 -42.97 -5.94
C THR A 34 53.64 -43.64 -6.27
N ASP A 35 53.66 -44.50 -7.29
CA ASP A 35 53.10 -45.85 -7.44
C ASP A 35 52.10 -46.45 -6.42
N THR A 36 51.22 -47.40 -6.77
CA THR A 36 50.68 -47.93 -8.05
C THR A 36 49.56 -48.94 -7.71
N LEU A 37 48.45 -49.01 -8.48
CA LEU A 37 47.81 -50.24 -9.03
C LEU A 37 46.34 -50.03 -9.46
N THR A 38 46.06 -50.28 -10.74
CA THR A 38 44.71 -50.52 -11.32
C THR A 38 44.54 -52.03 -11.58
N PRO A 39 43.32 -52.61 -11.56
CA PRO A 39 42.48 -52.63 -12.79
C PRO A 39 40.94 -52.62 -12.54
N THR A 40 40.01 -52.69 -13.52
CA THR A 40 39.86 -52.13 -14.90
C THR A 40 38.51 -52.65 -15.49
N GLU A 41 37.65 -51.76 -16.02
CA GLU A 41 36.44 -52.02 -16.86
C GLU A 41 35.27 -52.85 -16.24
N THR A 42 34.05 -52.96 -16.81
CA THR A 42 33.09 -52.05 -17.51
C THR A 42 31.82 -52.86 -17.85
N ASN A 43 30.60 -52.34 -17.64
CA ASN A 43 29.46 -52.32 -18.60
C ASN A 43 28.12 -51.88 -17.99
N THR A 44 27.16 -51.54 -18.86
CA THR A 44 25.79 -51.04 -18.57
C THR A 44 24.73 -52.15 -18.47
N LEU A 45 23.58 -51.85 -17.85
CA LEU A 45 22.24 -52.02 -18.46
C LEU A 45 21.07 -51.56 -17.55
N GLN A 46 19.85 -51.59 -18.10
CA GLN A 46 18.58 -51.02 -17.60
C GLN A 46 17.55 -52.10 -17.21
N LEU A 47 16.90 -51.96 -16.04
CA LEU A 47 15.61 -52.56 -15.63
C LEU A 47 14.95 -51.58 -14.61
N THR A 48 13.65 -51.35 -14.44
CA THR A 48 12.36 -51.99 -14.83
C THR A 48 11.75 -52.99 -13.81
N ASP A 49 10.69 -52.51 -13.12
CA ASP A 49 9.56 -53.16 -12.43
C ASP A 49 9.67 -54.32 -11.38
N THR A 50 9.14 -54.03 -10.17
CA THR A 50 7.90 -54.60 -9.55
C THR A 50 7.63 -56.13 -9.70
N PRO A 51 7.46 -56.96 -8.61
CA PRO A 51 6.22 -56.90 -7.77
C PRO A 51 6.14 -57.58 -6.33
N THR A 52 5.11 -57.19 -5.54
CA THR A 52 4.13 -58.03 -4.76
C THR A 52 4.43 -58.91 -3.49
N ASP A 53 3.42 -58.93 -2.58
CA ASP A 53 3.05 -59.86 -1.45
C ASP A 53 3.89 -59.93 -0.13
N THR A 54 3.37 -59.67 1.09
CA THR A 54 2.44 -60.38 2.04
C THR A 54 3.05 -61.59 2.81
N HIS A 55 2.61 -62.11 3.98
CA HIS A 55 1.37 -62.00 4.78
C HIS A 55 1.54 -62.52 6.27
N THR A 56 0.98 -61.86 7.31
CA THR A 56 0.61 -62.42 8.67
C THR A 56 1.72 -63.00 9.61
N SER A 57 1.62 -63.23 10.94
CA SER A 57 0.64 -63.11 12.07
C SER A 57 1.45 -62.83 13.40
N THR A 58 1.11 -63.02 14.71
CA THR A 58 0.03 -63.74 15.48
C THR A 58 0.03 -63.34 16.99
N SER A 59 -1.10 -63.55 17.71
CA SER A 59 -1.23 -63.75 19.20
C SER A 59 -1.03 -62.53 20.14
N GLN A 60 -1.58 -62.47 21.38
CA GLN A 60 -2.48 -63.37 22.15
C GLN A 60 -3.46 -62.55 23.02
N ALA A 61 -4.59 -63.15 23.46
CA ALA A 61 -5.70 -62.46 24.14
C ALA A 61 -5.82 -62.74 25.65
N THR A 62 -6.64 -61.93 26.35
CA THR A 62 -7.30 -62.27 27.63
C THR A 62 -8.74 -61.71 27.63
N TYR A 63 -9.69 -62.43 28.21
CA TYR A 63 -11.13 -62.10 28.22
C TYR A 63 -11.67 -61.93 29.64
N THR A 64 -12.69 -61.07 29.79
CA THR A 64 -13.77 -61.23 30.79
C THR A 64 -15.10 -60.86 30.14
N GLN A 65 -16.14 -61.67 30.33
CA GLN A 65 -17.51 -61.42 29.84
C GLN A 65 -18.49 -61.19 30.99
N THR A 66 -19.56 -60.45 30.75
CA THR A 66 -20.92 -60.76 31.22
C THR A 66 -21.93 -60.12 30.26
N HIS A 67 -23.05 -60.80 30.00
CA HIS A 67 -23.99 -60.44 28.93
C HIS A 67 -25.13 -59.50 29.39
N THR A 68 -25.72 -58.79 28.43
CA THR A 68 -27.18 -58.73 28.27
C THR A 68 -27.49 -58.65 26.77
N SER A 69 -28.56 -59.27 26.31
CA SER A 69 -28.97 -59.30 24.90
C SER A 69 -30.45 -58.96 24.74
N THR A 70 -30.81 -58.33 23.61
CA THR A 70 -32.16 -58.35 23.01
C THR A 70 -32.05 -57.95 21.54
N ASN A 71 -32.74 -58.67 20.65
CA ASN A 71 -32.82 -58.35 19.23
C ASN A 71 -33.98 -57.36 18.97
N THR A 72 -33.85 -56.55 17.92
CA THR A 72 -34.83 -56.49 16.81
C THR A 72 -34.13 -55.87 15.61
N ALA A 73 -34.31 -56.45 14.43
CA ALA A 73 -33.80 -55.92 13.16
C ALA A 73 -34.96 -55.48 12.26
N THR A 74 -34.71 -54.59 11.31
CA THR A 74 -35.20 -54.69 9.91
C THR A 74 -34.35 -53.77 9.02
N GLN A 75 -33.87 -54.30 7.90
CA GLN A 75 -33.26 -53.52 6.81
C GLN A 75 -34.36 -53.10 5.82
N VAL A 76 -34.16 -51.99 5.09
CA VAL A 76 -34.31 -51.97 3.62
C VAL A 76 -33.23 -51.06 3.03
N GLN A 77 -32.70 -51.46 1.89
CA GLN A 77 -31.67 -50.77 1.10
C GLN A 77 -32.35 -50.07 -0.10
N THR A 78 -31.87 -48.88 -0.49
CA THR A 78 -32.35 -48.21 -1.71
C THR A 78 -31.20 -47.54 -2.45
N ASN A 79 -30.97 -47.94 -3.70
CA ASN A 79 -30.10 -47.25 -4.66
C ASN A 79 -30.96 -46.80 -5.86
N THR A 80 -30.92 -45.49 -6.16
CA THR A 80 -30.57 -44.85 -7.45
C THR A 80 -30.78 -45.62 -8.79
N TYR A 81 -31.10 -44.96 -9.92
CA TYR A 81 -31.06 -43.53 -10.31
C TYR A 81 -32.09 -43.20 -11.43
N THR A 82 -32.47 -41.91 -11.53
CA THR A 82 -32.85 -41.06 -12.71
C THR A 82 -33.60 -41.64 -13.94
N PRO A 83 -34.49 -40.86 -14.57
CA PRO A 83 -34.05 -40.15 -15.79
C PRO A 83 -34.48 -38.67 -15.88
N SER A 84 -33.92 -37.95 -16.87
CA SER A 84 -34.09 -36.51 -17.11
C SER A 84 -35.10 -36.21 -18.23
N SER A 85 -35.76 -35.03 -18.22
CA SER A 85 -35.63 -34.00 -19.29
C SER A 85 -36.74 -32.92 -19.36
N THR A 86 -36.32 -31.68 -19.65
CA THR A 86 -37.01 -30.55 -20.34
C THR A 86 -38.45 -30.12 -20.00
N ALA A 87 -38.53 -28.93 -19.37
CA ALA A 87 -39.22 -27.69 -19.82
C ALA A 87 -40.68 -27.70 -20.38
N THR A 88 -41.53 -26.79 -19.87
CA THR A 88 -41.97 -25.53 -20.56
C THR A 88 -43.08 -24.79 -19.76
N ASN A 89 -43.00 -23.45 -19.75
CA ASN A 89 -43.97 -22.39 -19.38
C ASN A 89 -45.44 -22.75 -18.99
N THR A 90 -46.04 -22.00 -18.04
CA THR A 90 -47.06 -20.92 -18.29
C THR A 90 -47.97 -20.62 -17.06
N ASN A 91 -48.13 -19.33 -16.72
CA ASN A 91 -49.19 -18.65 -15.94
C ASN A 91 -49.54 -19.01 -14.46
N THR A 92 -49.60 -17.94 -13.66
CA THR A 92 -50.74 -17.45 -12.82
C THR A 92 -52.00 -18.34 -12.66
N ASN A 93 -52.73 -18.33 -11.52
CA ASN A 93 -52.94 -17.23 -10.56
C ASN A 93 -53.57 -17.65 -9.19
N ILE A 94 -53.64 -16.69 -8.24
CA ILE A 94 -54.60 -16.53 -7.13
C ILE A 94 -54.45 -17.34 -5.80
N SER A 95 -54.38 -16.53 -4.72
CA SER A 95 -54.76 -16.65 -3.30
C SER A 95 -55.17 -17.98 -2.62
N THR A 96 -54.68 -18.12 -1.38
CA THR A 96 -55.50 -18.52 -0.21
C THR A 96 -55.26 -17.59 0.98
N HIS A 97 -56.32 -17.16 1.65
CA HIS A 97 -56.26 -16.67 3.04
C HIS A 97 -56.29 -17.87 4.00
N THR A 98 -55.76 -17.71 5.21
CA THR A 98 -56.45 -18.07 6.47
C THR A 98 -55.76 -17.34 7.62
N ALA A 99 -56.54 -16.80 8.56
CA ALA A 99 -56.05 -16.24 9.81
C ALA A 99 -56.75 -16.94 10.99
N THR A 100 -56.00 -17.19 12.07
CA THR A 100 -56.57 -17.54 13.38
C THR A 100 -55.71 -16.89 14.46
N SER A 101 -56.36 -16.25 15.43
CA SER A 101 -55.71 -15.57 16.56
C SER A 101 -55.81 -16.41 17.84
N THR A 102 -54.89 -16.20 18.78
CA THR A 102 -55.12 -16.58 20.19
C THR A 102 -54.60 -15.49 21.13
N TYR A 103 -55.41 -15.13 22.12
CA TYR A 103 -55.08 -14.18 23.20
C TYR A 103 -54.29 -14.87 24.32
N THR A 104 -53.64 -14.07 25.18
CA THR A 104 -53.90 -14.04 26.64
C THR A 104 -53.45 -12.67 27.19
N HIS A 105 -54.06 -12.24 28.30
CA HIS A 105 -53.95 -10.88 28.87
C HIS A 105 -53.48 -10.95 30.34
N THR A 106 -52.85 -9.88 30.83
CA THR A 106 -52.83 -9.49 32.26
C THR A 106 -52.77 -7.97 32.37
N GLU A 107 -53.62 -7.39 33.21
CA GLU A 107 -53.71 -5.95 33.48
C GLU A 107 -52.86 -5.49 34.68
N THR A 108 -52.51 -4.21 34.72
CA THR A 108 -52.46 -3.40 35.96
C THR A 108 -52.74 -1.95 35.61
N GLN A 109 -53.72 -1.33 36.27
CA GLN A 109 -54.15 0.05 36.02
C GLN A 109 -53.57 1.04 37.05
N THR A 110 -53.43 2.31 36.66
CA THR A 110 -53.76 3.46 37.51
C THR A 110 -54.19 4.63 36.61
N LEU A 111 -55.15 5.42 37.08
CA LEU A 111 -55.84 6.52 36.38
C LEU A 111 -55.06 7.87 36.58
N THR A 112 -55.42 9.06 36.08
CA THR A 112 -56.75 9.65 35.80
C THR A 112 -56.64 10.90 34.90
N ASP A 113 -57.57 11.04 33.94
CA ASP A 113 -58.19 12.25 33.30
C ASP A 113 -57.31 13.46 32.85
N THR A 114 -57.57 14.11 31.71
CA THR A 114 -58.85 14.84 31.43
C THR A 114 -59.21 14.94 29.94
N SER A 115 -60.51 15.14 29.66
CA SER A 115 -61.28 15.05 28.41
C SER A 115 -60.97 16.13 27.32
N THR A 116 -61.58 16.18 26.12
CA THR A 116 -62.91 15.68 25.63
C THR A 116 -63.00 15.63 24.08
N ASP A 117 -63.81 14.71 23.51
CA ASP A 117 -64.77 14.81 22.37
C ASP A 117 -64.52 15.74 21.12
N THR A 118 -64.93 15.44 19.86
CA THR A 118 -65.76 14.33 19.29
C THR A 118 -65.58 14.12 17.76
N SER A 119 -65.90 12.91 17.28
CA SER A 119 -66.49 12.50 15.96
C SER A 119 -65.94 12.94 14.57
N THR A 120 -65.35 11.98 13.83
CA THR A 120 -65.81 11.33 12.55
C THR A 120 -66.72 12.04 11.52
N PRO A 121 -66.83 11.57 10.22
CA PRO A 121 -65.92 10.72 9.39
C PRO A 121 -65.82 11.10 7.87
N THR A 122 -65.14 10.27 7.06
CA THR A 122 -65.46 9.83 5.65
C THR A 122 -64.37 10.10 4.57
N GLU A 123 -64.29 9.17 3.60
CA GLU A 123 -63.33 9.05 2.47
C GLU A 123 -63.71 9.91 1.24
N THR A 124 -62.87 9.93 0.17
CA THR A 124 -63.22 9.32 -1.16
C THR A 124 -62.24 9.68 -2.31
N ASN A 125 -61.71 8.63 -2.98
CA ASN A 125 -61.17 8.51 -4.35
C ASN A 125 -59.97 9.32 -4.90
N THR A 126 -59.31 8.63 -5.83
CA THR A 126 -58.24 9.03 -6.76
C THR A 126 -58.77 9.70 -8.03
N LEU A 127 -57.89 10.42 -8.75
CA LEU A 127 -57.82 10.41 -10.22
C LEU A 127 -56.42 10.83 -10.71
N GLN A 128 -56.15 10.59 -11.99
CA GLN A 128 -54.84 10.71 -12.66
C GLN A 128 -54.98 11.62 -13.89
N LEU A 129 -53.99 12.48 -14.18
CA LEU A 129 -53.35 12.67 -15.51
C LEU A 129 -52.35 13.86 -15.55
N THR A 130 -51.36 13.69 -16.44
CA THR A 130 -50.45 14.61 -17.17
C THR A 130 -50.79 16.13 -17.23
N ASP A 131 -49.85 17.07 -17.43
CA ASP A 131 -48.54 16.96 -18.14
C ASP A 131 -47.54 18.14 -17.88
N THR A 132 -46.29 17.98 -18.36
CA THR A 132 -45.27 18.99 -18.79
C THR A 132 -44.56 19.93 -17.77
N ALA A 133 -43.21 19.93 -17.81
CA ALA A 133 -42.19 20.96 -17.46
C ALA A 133 -42.21 21.64 -16.04
N THR A 134 -41.09 21.77 -15.29
CA THR A 134 -39.75 22.34 -15.60
C THR A 134 -39.82 23.88 -15.81
N ASP A 135 -39.18 24.75 -15.01
CA ASP A 135 -38.08 24.56 -14.05
C ASP A 135 -38.11 25.53 -12.84
N THR A 136 -37.07 25.41 -11.99
CA THR A 136 -36.49 26.39 -11.04
C THR A 136 -37.39 27.05 -9.98
N LEU A 137 -37.40 26.44 -8.79
CA LEU A 137 -37.49 27.16 -7.53
C LEU A 137 -36.14 27.84 -7.22
N GLU A 138 -36.11 29.16 -7.10
CA GLU A 138 -35.03 29.86 -6.39
C GLU A 138 -35.42 30.04 -4.92
N VAL A 139 -34.61 29.50 -4.00
CA VAL A 139 -34.90 29.52 -2.56
C VAL A 139 -34.00 30.54 -1.87
N THR A 140 -34.54 31.71 -1.55
CA THR A 140 -33.92 32.64 -0.60
C THR A 140 -34.42 32.33 0.82
N VAL A 141 -33.52 31.98 1.74
CA VAL A 141 -33.87 31.69 3.14
C VAL A 141 -33.79 32.97 3.98
N THR A 142 -34.88 33.32 4.66
CA THR A 142 -34.95 34.48 5.56
C THR A 142 -34.27 34.20 6.91
N SER A 143 -33.56 35.19 7.46
CA SER A 143 -32.79 35.11 8.71
C SER A 143 -33.47 35.79 9.91
N THR A 144 -33.13 35.33 11.13
CA THR A 144 -33.34 35.98 12.46
C THR A 144 -32.81 35.06 13.57
N GLU A 145 -32.08 35.45 14.62
CA GLU A 145 -31.29 36.65 14.97
C GLU A 145 -30.04 36.19 15.79
N THR A 146 -29.06 37.01 16.16
CA THR A 146 -29.07 37.83 17.41
C THR A 146 -27.79 38.70 17.50
N GLU A 147 -27.93 40.00 17.78
CA GLU A 147 -27.03 40.97 18.47
C GLU A 147 -25.47 40.84 18.34
N THR A 148 -24.63 41.88 18.18
CA THR A 148 -24.66 43.28 18.72
C THR A 148 -23.66 44.20 17.94
N PHE A 149 -23.90 45.53 17.94
CA PHE A 149 -23.00 46.71 17.73
C PHE A 149 -21.57 46.57 17.11
N THR A 150 -21.03 47.41 16.20
CA THR A 150 -21.46 48.46 15.22
C THR A 150 -20.27 48.65 14.21
N GLU A 151 -20.04 49.62 13.29
CA GLU A 151 -20.38 51.06 13.10
C GLU A 151 -20.38 51.46 11.59
N THR A 152 -21.24 52.45 11.25
CA THR A 152 -21.04 53.73 10.51
C THR A 152 -19.98 53.85 9.35
N PRO A 153 -20.27 54.57 8.22
CA PRO A 153 -20.16 53.97 6.87
C PRO A 153 -19.29 54.75 5.84
N THR A 154 -19.31 54.34 4.56
CA THR A 154 -19.31 55.23 3.36
C THR A 154 -19.76 54.44 2.10
N GLU A 155 -20.69 54.99 1.32
CA GLU A 155 -21.09 54.48 -0.01
C GLU A 155 -20.20 55.06 -1.13
N THR A 156 -20.17 54.39 -2.30
CA THR A 156 -20.27 55.03 -3.62
C THR A 156 -20.69 53.98 -4.66
N GLU A 157 -21.90 54.07 -5.20
CA GLU A 157 -22.24 53.39 -6.46
C GLU A 157 -21.64 54.12 -7.66
N THR A 158 -21.32 53.38 -8.74
CA THR A 158 -21.44 53.89 -10.11
C THR A 158 -21.68 52.71 -11.06
N GLN A 159 -22.90 52.57 -11.57
CA GLN A 159 -23.21 51.65 -12.68
C GLN A 159 -22.91 52.33 -14.03
N THR A 160 -22.50 51.56 -15.03
CA THR A 160 -22.67 51.94 -16.45
C THR A 160 -22.78 50.68 -17.31
N LEU A 161 -23.96 50.44 -17.87
CA LEU A 161 -24.21 49.38 -18.86
C LEU A 161 -23.93 49.88 -20.27
N THR A 162 -23.40 49.03 -21.15
CA THR A 162 -23.52 49.21 -22.62
C THR A 162 -23.50 47.86 -23.31
N ASP A 163 -24.64 47.39 -23.82
CA ASP A 163 -24.70 46.26 -24.74
C ASP A 163 -24.35 46.70 -26.18
N THR A 164 -23.70 45.81 -26.94
CA THR A 164 -23.78 45.83 -28.42
C THR A 164 -23.51 44.43 -28.98
N SER A 165 -24.54 43.79 -29.55
CA SER A 165 -24.48 42.49 -30.22
C SER A 165 -24.12 42.63 -31.71
N THR A 166 -23.33 41.71 -32.26
CA THR A 166 -23.34 41.46 -33.72
C THR A 166 -23.04 39.99 -34.06
N ASP A 167 -23.94 39.33 -34.77
CA ASP A 167 -23.74 38.01 -35.39
C ASP A 167 -23.13 38.13 -36.79
N THR A 168 -22.26 37.20 -37.21
CA THR A 168 -22.06 36.86 -38.64
C THR A 168 -21.52 35.43 -38.80
N SER A 169 -21.89 34.75 -39.90
CA SER A 169 -21.78 33.30 -40.10
C SER A 169 -20.48 32.78 -40.75
N THR A 170 -20.27 31.48 -40.60
CA THR A 170 -19.17 30.61 -41.10
C THR A 170 -18.93 30.61 -42.61
N PRO A 171 -17.73 30.14 -43.03
CA PRO A 171 -17.65 29.13 -44.09
C PRO A 171 -16.78 27.89 -43.73
N THR A 172 -17.12 26.77 -44.36
CA THR A 172 -16.38 25.49 -44.48
C THR A 172 -15.15 25.63 -45.42
N GLU A 173 -14.17 24.72 -45.57
CA GLU A 173 -13.94 23.30 -45.21
C GLU A 173 -12.46 23.03 -44.88
N THR A 174 -12.12 21.88 -44.27
CA THR A 174 -11.27 20.80 -44.87
C THR A 174 -10.79 19.82 -43.80
N ASN A 175 -11.01 18.51 -43.99
CA ASN A 175 -10.42 17.46 -43.15
C ASN A 175 -9.09 16.95 -43.74
N THR A 176 -8.01 17.00 -42.96
CA THR A 176 -6.81 16.17 -43.18
C THR A 176 -6.46 15.46 -41.88
N LEU A 177 -6.60 14.14 -41.88
CA LEU A 177 -6.27 13.27 -40.74
C LEU A 177 -4.75 13.24 -40.54
N GLN A 178 -4.26 13.79 -39.42
CA GLN A 178 -2.90 13.55 -38.95
C GLN A 178 -2.93 12.44 -37.89
N LEU A 179 -2.35 11.29 -38.23
CA LEU A 179 -2.17 10.18 -37.30
C LEU A 179 -1.09 10.55 -36.28
N THR A 180 -1.51 10.91 -35.06
CA THR A 180 -0.58 11.08 -33.94
C THR A 180 -0.24 9.70 -33.39
N VAL A 181 0.86 9.11 -33.86
CA VAL A 181 1.48 7.95 -33.23
C VAL A 181 2.27 8.44 -32.03
N THR A 182 1.63 8.48 -30.87
CA THR A 182 2.32 8.68 -29.59
C THR A 182 2.96 7.36 -29.18
N GLU A 183 4.27 7.20 -29.39
CA GLU A 183 5.00 6.08 -28.79
C GLU A 183 5.18 6.36 -27.29
N THR A 184 4.40 5.67 -26.46
CA THR A 184 4.35 5.90 -25.02
C THR A 184 5.55 5.25 -24.32
N ASN A 185 6.70 5.93 -24.28
CA ASN A 185 7.87 5.47 -23.52
C ASN A 185 7.48 5.16 -22.06
N THR A 186 7.52 3.87 -21.71
CA THR A 186 7.53 3.34 -20.34
C THR A 186 8.99 3.17 -19.91
N PRO A 187 9.35 3.20 -18.61
CA PRO A 187 10.71 2.94 -18.13
C PRO A 187 11.17 1.47 -18.32
N GLY A 188 11.17 0.99 -19.56
CA GLY A 188 12.26 0.12 -20.00
C GLY A 188 13.54 0.96 -20.17
N PHE A 189 14.69 0.30 -20.32
CA PHE A 189 15.96 0.95 -20.62
C PHE A 189 15.81 1.97 -21.76
N ASP A 190 15.96 3.26 -21.46
CA ASP A 190 16.11 4.29 -22.48
C ASP A 190 17.45 4.03 -23.21
N PRO A 191 17.46 3.75 -24.52
CA PRO A 191 18.70 3.47 -25.25
C PRO A 191 19.62 4.69 -25.37
N TYR A 192 19.19 5.86 -24.92
CA TYR A 192 19.99 7.09 -24.80
C TYR A 192 20.40 7.41 -23.35
N SER A 193 19.90 6.64 -22.36
CA SER A 193 20.38 6.68 -20.99
C SER A 193 21.65 5.83 -20.87
N THR A 194 22.61 6.32 -20.10
CA THR A 194 23.86 5.60 -19.84
C THR A 194 24.03 5.44 -18.33
N PRO A 195 23.96 4.22 -17.78
CA PRO A 195 24.37 4.00 -16.41
C PRO A 195 25.85 4.34 -16.29
N ILE A 196 26.17 5.12 -15.25
CA ILE A 196 27.53 5.39 -14.82
C ILE A 196 27.91 4.30 -13.83
N ASP A 197 27.07 4.10 -12.83
CA ASP A 197 27.27 3.11 -11.77
C ASP A 197 25.95 2.64 -11.15
N ASP A 198 25.87 1.36 -10.81
CA ASP A 198 24.85 0.78 -9.93
C ASP A 198 25.45 0.08 -8.70
N PHE A 199 26.80 0.05 -8.58
CA PHE A 199 27.55 -0.57 -7.49
C PHE A 199 27.26 -2.06 -7.22
N GLU A 200 26.46 -2.76 -8.05
CA GLU A 200 25.98 -4.13 -7.76
C GLU A 200 27.06 -5.21 -7.84
N ASP A 201 28.23 -4.91 -8.43
CA ASP A 201 29.42 -5.77 -8.36
C ASP A 201 30.26 -5.55 -7.08
N GLY A 202 29.90 -4.55 -6.28
CA GLY A 202 30.60 -4.14 -5.05
C GLY A 202 31.87 -3.33 -5.29
N ASP A 203 32.18 -2.92 -6.52
CA ASP A 203 33.34 -2.06 -6.80
C ASP A 203 33.00 -0.58 -6.52
N VAL A 204 33.86 0.08 -5.75
CA VAL A 204 33.84 1.54 -5.55
C VAL A 204 35.14 2.18 -6.05
N ILE A 205 35.93 1.48 -6.87
CA ILE A 205 37.18 1.94 -7.47
C ILE A 205 36.98 2.27 -8.95
N MET A 206 36.23 1.44 -9.67
CA MET A 206 35.85 1.64 -11.07
C MET A 206 34.32 1.66 -11.20
N ASN A 207 33.81 2.37 -12.20
CA ASN A 207 32.39 2.39 -12.55
C ASN A 207 32.08 1.46 -13.74
N LEU A 208 30.80 1.21 -14.03
CA LEU A 208 30.34 0.32 -15.11
C LEU A 208 30.85 0.71 -16.52
N ARG A 209 31.21 1.98 -16.71
CA ARG A 209 31.80 2.53 -17.96
C ARG A 209 33.33 2.45 -17.97
N GLY A 210 33.93 1.79 -16.97
CA GLY A 210 35.36 1.65 -16.75
C GLY A 210 36.05 2.96 -16.34
N GLY A 211 35.30 4.01 -15.99
CA GLY A 211 35.83 5.25 -15.45
C GLY A 211 36.24 5.08 -13.98
N ALA A 212 37.30 5.78 -13.57
CA ALA A 212 37.83 5.63 -12.22
C ALA A 212 37.09 6.53 -11.22
N TRP A 213 36.74 5.98 -10.06
CA TRP A 213 36.38 6.77 -8.89
C TRP A 213 37.63 7.28 -8.20
N SER A 214 37.72 8.60 -8.05
CA SER A 214 38.76 9.32 -7.33
C SER A 214 38.18 9.98 -6.07
N GLN A 215 39.05 10.35 -5.13
CA GLN A 215 38.64 10.99 -3.88
C GLN A 215 39.65 12.06 -3.45
N ALA A 216 39.17 13.15 -2.86
CA ALA A 216 39.99 14.29 -2.48
C ALA A 216 39.52 14.86 -1.13
N ALA A 217 40.47 15.28 -0.30
CA ALA A 217 40.21 15.91 1.00
C ALA A 217 41.03 17.19 1.16
N SER A 218 40.44 18.18 1.82
CA SER A 218 41.15 19.39 2.25
C SER A 218 42.26 19.06 3.25
N THR A 219 43.27 19.93 3.37
CA THR A 219 44.46 19.63 4.19
C THR A 219 44.08 19.40 5.66
N GLY A 220 44.33 18.19 6.17
CA GLY A 220 43.98 17.76 7.53
C GLY A 220 42.62 17.08 7.67
N SER A 221 41.78 17.09 6.63
CA SER A 221 40.49 16.39 6.56
C SER A 221 40.68 14.94 6.08
N THR A 222 39.70 14.07 6.32
CA THR A 222 39.69 12.69 5.80
C THR A 222 38.45 12.42 4.94
N VAL A 223 38.60 11.46 4.03
CA VAL A 223 37.62 11.04 3.03
C VAL A 223 37.84 9.56 2.79
N ASN A 224 36.81 8.74 2.97
CA ASN A 224 36.86 7.29 2.75
C ASN A 224 35.54 6.83 2.12
N ARG A 225 35.58 5.89 1.17
CA ARG A 225 34.39 5.30 0.56
C ARG A 225 34.45 3.78 0.54
N THR A 226 33.31 3.12 0.61
CA THR A 226 33.17 1.65 0.65
C THR A 226 31.83 1.23 0.07
N ALA A 227 31.76 0.02 -0.51
CA ALA A 227 30.48 -0.63 -0.78
C ALA A 227 29.82 -1.02 0.57
N VAL A 228 28.51 -0.83 0.68
CA VAL A 228 27.68 -1.22 1.84
C VAL A 228 26.41 -1.91 1.36
N THR A 229 25.89 -2.86 2.15
CA THR A 229 24.62 -3.57 1.85
C THR A 229 23.38 -2.78 2.32
N ASP A 230 23.48 -1.46 2.34
CA ASP A 230 22.40 -0.52 2.66
C ASP A 230 22.24 0.38 1.45
N ALA A 231 21.42 -0.07 0.52
CA ALA A 231 21.25 0.47 -0.83
C ALA A 231 19.81 0.96 -1.06
N ALA A 232 19.59 1.76 -2.10
CA ALA A 232 18.25 2.16 -2.56
C ALA A 232 17.63 1.06 -3.42
N ASN A 233 18.47 0.39 -4.21
CA ASN A 233 18.13 -0.67 -5.13
C ASN A 233 19.10 -1.85 -4.94
N GLY A 234 18.77 -3.04 -5.47
CA GLY A 234 19.71 -4.17 -5.49
C GLY A 234 20.24 -4.63 -4.13
N SER A 235 21.56 -4.64 -4.01
CA SER A 235 22.40 -5.37 -3.04
C SER A 235 23.46 -4.49 -2.39
N TYR A 236 23.99 -3.49 -3.12
CA TYR A 236 25.10 -2.63 -2.70
C TYR A 236 24.92 -1.17 -3.12
N ALA A 237 25.39 -0.25 -2.28
CA ALA A 237 25.55 1.16 -2.62
C ALA A 237 26.93 1.68 -2.15
N CYS A 238 27.35 2.82 -2.67
CA CYS A 238 28.59 3.47 -2.26
C CYS A 238 28.34 4.40 -1.06
N GLU A 239 28.80 4.00 0.12
CA GLU A 239 28.94 4.89 1.27
C GLU A 239 30.23 5.71 1.12
N PHE A 240 30.14 7.02 1.35
CA PHE A 240 31.24 7.96 1.42
C PHE A 240 31.16 8.76 2.74
N ILE A 241 32.22 8.67 3.54
CA ILE A 241 32.38 9.34 4.84
C ILE A 241 33.42 10.45 4.72
N ALA A 242 33.09 11.65 5.23
CA ALA A 242 34.00 12.80 5.27
C ALA A 242 34.12 13.42 6.68
N ASP A 243 35.36 13.54 7.15
CA ASP A 243 35.74 14.26 8.38
C ASP A 243 36.47 15.55 8.00
N LEU A 244 35.81 16.69 8.13
CA LEU A 244 36.28 18.00 7.72
C LEU A 244 36.92 18.75 8.89
N VAL A 245 38.20 19.08 8.75
CA VAL A 245 38.98 19.75 9.81
C VAL A 245 39.21 21.23 9.46
N VAL A 246 39.07 22.10 10.47
CA VAL A 246 39.18 23.56 10.37
C VAL A 246 40.57 23.98 9.85
N GLY A 247 40.68 24.23 8.54
CA GLY A 247 41.97 24.47 7.87
C GLY A 247 42.01 25.58 6.81
N GLY A 248 40.87 26.05 6.32
CA GLY A 248 40.76 27.05 5.25
C GLY A 248 39.32 27.15 4.76
N TRP A 249 38.96 28.20 4.02
CA TRP A 249 37.57 28.42 3.61
C TRP A 249 37.42 28.31 2.08
N PRO A 250 36.50 27.48 1.55
CA PRO A 250 35.73 26.44 2.26
C PRO A 250 36.59 25.19 2.60
N VAL A 251 36.13 24.35 3.55
CA VAL A 251 36.68 23.00 3.76
C VAL A 251 35.82 22.01 2.98
N GLU A 252 36.44 21.15 2.18
CA GLU A 252 35.77 20.14 1.36
C GLU A 252 36.40 18.74 1.54
N GLY A 253 35.53 17.72 1.54
CA GLY A 253 35.87 16.34 1.21
C GLY A 253 34.93 15.84 0.11
N SER A 254 35.47 15.19 -0.92
CA SER A 254 34.68 14.82 -2.10
C SER A 254 35.14 13.54 -2.80
N ILE A 255 34.19 12.89 -3.47
CA ILE A 255 34.43 11.79 -4.42
C ILE A 255 34.04 12.24 -5.84
N THR A 256 34.78 11.77 -6.84
CA THR A 256 34.57 12.15 -8.24
C THR A 256 34.72 10.94 -9.13
N THR A 257 33.73 10.66 -9.98
CA THR A 257 33.82 9.61 -11.02
C THR A 257 34.15 10.23 -12.37
N ASP A 258 35.07 9.62 -13.12
CA ASP A 258 35.31 9.94 -14.53
C ASP A 258 34.27 9.22 -15.40
N LEU A 259 33.74 9.86 -16.45
CA LEU A 259 32.68 9.29 -17.29
C LEU A 259 33.15 8.13 -18.20
N ASN A 260 34.46 7.96 -18.36
CA ASN A 260 35.07 6.93 -19.19
C ASN A 260 36.44 6.51 -18.65
N SER A 261 36.88 5.32 -19.05
CA SER A 261 38.21 4.74 -18.78
C SER A 261 39.40 5.54 -19.31
N GLY A 262 39.19 6.56 -20.15
CA GLY A 262 40.23 7.49 -20.58
C GLY A 262 40.46 8.67 -19.64
N GLY A 263 39.53 8.95 -18.71
CA GLY A 263 39.51 10.22 -17.97
C GLY A 263 39.40 11.44 -18.91
N THR A 264 38.77 11.27 -20.07
CA THR A 264 38.68 12.28 -21.14
C THR A 264 37.30 12.95 -21.18
N ALA A 265 37.22 14.12 -21.81
CA ALA A 265 35.97 14.86 -21.96
C ALA A 265 34.98 14.18 -22.92
N GLU A 266 33.69 14.29 -22.60
CA GLU A 266 32.54 13.87 -23.40
C GLU A 266 31.56 15.03 -23.62
N ASP A 267 30.72 14.91 -24.65
CA ASP A 267 29.71 15.89 -25.01
C ASP A 267 28.31 15.43 -24.56
N LEU A 268 27.86 15.96 -23.42
CA LEU A 268 26.56 15.65 -22.81
C LEU A 268 25.42 16.58 -23.26
N ARG A 269 25.62 17.44 -24.27
CA ARG A 269 24.56 18.38 -24.73
C ARG A 269 23.34 17.71 -25.38
N LEU A 270 23.44 16.42 -25.70
CA LEU A 270 22.33 15.60 -26.21
C LEU A 270 21.63 14.80 -25.11
N THR A 271 22.07 14.91 -23.85
CA THR A 271 21.40 14.34 -22.68
C THR A 271 20.75 15.44 -21.85
N THR A 272 19.85 15.05 -20.94
CA THR A 272 18.94 15.99 -20.26
C THR A 272 19.37 16.27 -18.83
N GLY A 273 19.96 15.29 -18.16
CA GLY A 273 20.39 15.41 -16.76
C GLY A 273 21.08 14.17 -16.22
N ILE A 274 21.22 14.14 -14.90
CA ILE A 274 21.61 12.96 -14.13
C ILE A 274 20.47 12.54 -13.18
N ARG A 275 20.21 11.24 -13.16
CA ARG A 275 19.37 10.54 -12.18
C ARG A 275 20.29 9.79 -11.22
N MET A 276 19.93 9.75 -9.94
CA MET A 276 20.63 8.97 -8.91
C MET A 276 19.75 8.79 -7.69
N SER A 277 19.94 7.70 -6.96
CA SER A 277 19.41 7.49 -5.62
C SER A 277 20.43 8.00 -4.59
N MET A 278 19.98 8.75 -3.58
CA MET A 278 20.84 9.32 -2.53
C MET A 278 20.19 9.32 -1.14
N LYS A 279 21.02 9.21 -0.10
CA LYS A 279 20.68 9.60 1.29
C LYS A 279 21.92 10.09 2.03
N GLY A 280 21.77 10.83 3.12
CA GLY A 280 22.89 11.29 3.92
C GLY A 280 22.56 11.50 5.39
N VAL A 281 23.59 11.40 6.23
CA VAL A 281 23.56 11.74 7.65
C VAL A 281 24.58 12.85 7.86
N MET A 282 24.09 14.03 8.24
CA MET A 282 24.96 15.14 8.63
C MET A 282 25.69 14.79 9.94
N GLY A 283 26.97 15.16 10.01
CA GLY A 283 27.80 14.95 11.19
C GLY A 283 27.53 15.96 12.31
N ASP A 284 28.54 16.24 13.12
CA ASP A 284 28.45 17.26 14.18
C ASP A 284 28.52 18.73 13.67
N GLY A 285 28.65 18.91 12.35
CA GLY A 285 28.66 20.20 11.66
C GLY A 285 27.28 20.89 11.62
N THR A 286 27.26 22.19 11.91
CA THR A 286 26.03 23.01 11.88
C THR A 286 25.85 23.79 10.57
N ALA A 287 26.75 23.62 9.60
CA ALA A 287 26.77 24.35 8.34
C ALA A 287 27.31 23.49 7.15
N THR A 288 27.06 22.18 7.20
CA THR A 288 27.48 21.23 6.16
C THR A 288 26.52 21.27 4.95
N ASP A 289 27.01 21.70 3.80
CA ASP A 289 26.33 21.61 2.50
C ASP A 289 26.76 20.33 1.73
N PHE A 290 25.81 19.72 1.01
CA PHE A 290 26.06 18.58 0.13
C PHE A 290 25.88 19.05 -1.33
N ILE A 291 26.97 19.04 -2.10
CA ILE A 291 27.07 19.74 -3.38
C ILE A 291 27.53 18.79 -4.48
N ILE A 292 26.71 18.65 -5.53
CA ILE A 292 27.04 17.94 -6.76
C ILE A 292 27.61 18.94 -7.76
N LYS A 293 28.69 18.59 -8.47
CA LYS A 293 29.38 19.50 -9.39
C LYS A 293 29.67 18.88 -10.75
N LEU A 294 29.53 19.69 -11.80
CA LEU A 294 29.86 19.33 -13.19
C LEU A 294 31.36 19.55 -13.47
N VAL A 295 32.14 18.46 -13.53
CA VAL A 295 33.60 18.53 -13.75
C VAL A 295 33.88 18.57 -15.25
N SER A 296 33.91 19.77 -15.80
CA SER A 296 34.24 20.05 -17.21
C SER A 296 35.72 20.41 -17.39
N THR A 297 36.38 19.93 -18.44
CA THR A 297 37.81 20.19 -18.70
C THR A 297 38.12 21.64 -19.04
N ASN A 298 37.10 22.45 -19.33
CA ASN A 298 37.22 23.90 -19.50
C ASN A 298 37.37 24.66 -18.16
N ILE A 299 37.23 23.95 -17.04
CA ILE A 299 37.30 24.50 -15.68
C ILE A 299 38.43 23.79 -14.93
N THR A 300 39.41 24.58 -14.51
CA THR A 300 40.69 24.15 -13.91
C THR A 300 41.02 24.87 -12.61
N ASP A 301 40.30 25.96 -12.30
CA ASP A 301 40.39 26.73 -11.07
C ASP A 301 39.42 26.24 -9.96
N GLY A 302 38.67 25.16 -10.23
CA GLY A 302 37.68 24.58 -9.31
C GLY A 302 36.31 25.28 -9.33
N THR A 303 36.11 26.32 -10.15
CA THR A 303 34.81 27.02 -10.26
C THR A 303 33.82 26.24 -11.14
N TYR A 304 33.44 25.05 -10.69
CA TYR A 304 32.46 24.21 -11.37
C TYR A 304 31.03 24.76 -11.23
N TRP A 305 30.12 24.29 -12.08
CA TRP A 305 28.67 24.51 -11.91
C TRP A 305 28.12 23.51 -10.88
N THR A 306 27.24 23.98 -10.00
CA THR A 306 26.91 23.29 -8.74
C THR A 306 25.42 23.14 -8.50
N TYR A 307 24.99 21.98 -8.02
CA TYR A 307 23.66 21.75 -7.45
C TYR A 307 23.80 21.41 -5.96
N THR A 308 23.23 22.22 -5.08
CA THR A 308 23.16 21.92 -3.64
C THR A 308 21.94 21.05 -3.37
N TRP A 309 22.16 19.87 -2.79
CA TRP A 309 21.12 18.93 -2.43
C TRP A 309 20.71 19.11 -0.96
N ILE A 310 19.40 19.00 -0.69
CA ILE A 310 18.86 19.04 0.68
C ILE A 310 18.91 17.62 1.24
N VAL A 311 19.75 17.41 2.25
CA VAL A 311 20.04 16.09 2.82
C VAL A 311 18.79 15.45 3.44
N THR A 312 18.49 14.23 3.02
CA THR A 312 17.49 13.35 3.65
C THR A 312 18.19 12.12 4.23
N SER A 313 17.73 11.65 5.40
CA SER A 313 18.28 10.44 6.07
C SER A 313 17.75 9.13 5.50
N PHE A 314 16.95 9.19 4.42
CA PHE A 314 16.29 8.08 3.76
C PHE A 314 16.53 8.14 2.25
N TRP A 315 16.59 6.98 1.60
CA TRP A 315 16.86 6.87 0.17
C TRP A 315 15.85 7.68 -0.66
N THR A 316 16.38 8.58 -1.48
CA THR A 316 15.65 9.56 -2.28
C THR A 316 16.21 9.55 -3.70
N SER A 317 15.46 8.99 -4.65
CA SER A 317 15.79 9.07 -6.08
C SER A 317 15.50 10.48 -6.60
N VAL A 318 16.51 11.12 -7.19
CA VAL A 318 16.43 12.47 -7.75
C VAL A 318 16.70 12.45 -9.24
N GLU A 319 16.03 13.35 -9.97
CA GLU A 319 16.39 13.75 -11.33
C GLU A 319 16.84 15.21 -11.32
N ILE A 320 18.08 15.44 -11.71
CA ILE A 320 18.70 16.75 -11.77
C ILE A 320 18.98 17.07 -13.24
N PRO A 321 18.10 17.81 -13.93
CA PRO A 321 18.37 18.25 -15.30
C PRO A 321 19.58 19.18 -15.30
N TRP A 322 20.35 19.20 -16.39
CA TRP A 322 21.57 20.03 -16.46
C TRP A 322 21.32 21.52 -16.21
N THR A 323 20.11 22.00 -16.52
CA THR A 323 19.63 23.37 -16.28
C THR A 323 19.38 23.71 -14.80
N ALA A 324 19.34 22.72 -13.90
CA ALA A 324 19.23 22.93 -12.46
C ALA A 324 20.58 23.23 -11.79
N PHE A 325 21.72 22.98 -12.46
CA PHE A 325 23.03 23.34 -11.94
C PHE A 325 23.24 24.85 -12.01
N VAL A 326 23.63 25.44 -10.89
CA VAL A 326 23.86 26.88 -10.74
C VAL A 326 25.25 27.25 -11.23
N LYS A 327 25.31 28.28 -12.07
CA LYS A 327 26.57 28.92 -12.50
C LYS A 327 27.29 29.54 -11.28
N PRO A 328 28.59 29.30 -11.08
CA PRO A 328 29.36 29.93 -10.01
C PRO A 328 29.50 31.44 -10.27
N ALA A 329 29.60 32.25 -9.21
CA ALA A 329 29.60 33.72 -9.31
C ALA A 329 30.93 34.34 -9.80
N TRP A 330 31.98 33.54 -10.02
CA TRP A 330 33.32 33.98 -10.44
C TRP A 330 34.10 32.84 -11.11
N GLY A 331 35.30 33.15 -11.61
CA GLY A 331 36.25 32.19 -12.19
C GLY A 331 35.94 31.76 -13.63
N GLN A 332 36.56 30.65 -14.04
CA GLN A 332 36.39 30.06 -15.37
C GLN A 332 34.94 29.64 -15.63
N GLY A 333 34.28 28.95 -14.70
CA GLY A 333 32.90 28.46 -14.89
C GLY A 333 31.85 29.57 -15.01
N TYR A 334 32.08 30.74 -14.40
CA TYR A 334 31.23 31.92 -14.59
C TYR A 334 31.25 32.42 -16.05
N SER A 335 32.38 32.26 -16.73
CA SER A 335 32.60 32.76 -18.08
C SER A 335 32.00 31.87 -19.18
N LEU A 336 31.75 30.59 -18.88
CA LEU A 336 31.22 29.58 -19.81
C LEU A 336 29.68 29.56 -19.84
N THR A 337 29.09 29.12 -20.94
CA THR A 337 27.68 28.68 -21.02
C THR A 337 27.51 27.25 -20.50
N LEU A 338 26.27 26.82 -20.24
CA LEU A 338 25.99 25.43 -19.87
C LEU A 338 26.41 24.47 -20.99
N ASP A 339 26.16 24.83 -22.25
CA ASP A 339 26.60 24.05 -23.42
C ASP A 339 28.12 23.86 -23.45
N GLU A 340 28.91 24.90 -23.22
CA GLU A 340 30.38 24.80 -23.21
C GLU A 340 30.91 23.94 -22.05
N VAL A 341 30.18 23.89 -20.93
CA VAL A 341 30.44 22.96 -19.81
C VAL A 341 30.12 21.53 -20.23
N LEU A 342 28.87 21.29 -20.68
CA LEU A 342 28.35 19.97 -21.07
C LEU A 342 29.10 19.34 -22.24
N GLN A 343 29.58 20.14 -23.19
CA GLN A 343 30.38 19.69 -24.34
C GLN A 343 31.74 19.09 -23.93
N ASN A 344 32.21 19.40 -22.72
CA ASN A 344 33.57 19.10 -22.27
C ASN A 344 33.58 18.38 -20.91
N MET A 345 32.56 17.58 -20.62
CA MET A 345 32.36 16.92 -19.33
C MET A 345 33.33 15.76 -19.15
N LYS A 346 34.21 15.83 -18.15
CA LYS A 346 35.10 14.72 -17.75
C LYS A 346 34.46 13.79 -16.74
N GLY A 347 33.72 14.35 -15.80
CA GLY A 347 33.27 13.64 -14.60
C GLY A 347 32.23 14.40 -13.80
N ILE A 348 31.77 13.77 -12.73
CA ILE A 348 30.81 14.34 -11.77
C ILE A 348 31.39 14.17 -10.37
N GLN A 349 31.30 15.22 -9.56
CA GLN A 349 31.85 15.28 -8.21
C GLN A 349 30.72 15.44 -7.19
N TRP A 350 30.77 14.64 -6.13
CA TRP A 350 29.91 14.73 -4.95
C TRP A 350 30.78 15.22 -3.79
N ALA A 351 30.48 16.41 -3.27
CA ALA A 351 31.26 17.09 -2.25
C ALA A 351 30.45 17.37 -0.99
N ILE A 352 31.02 17.00 0.16
CA ILE A 352 30.59 17.47 1.47
C ILE A 352 31.46 18.68 1.80
N VAL A 353 30.82 19.82 2.07
CA VAL A 353 31.48 21.12 2.26
C VAL A 353 31.00 21.73 3.57
N ASP A 354 31.92 22.20 4.41
CA ASP A 354 31.57 22.87 5.67
C ASP A 354 32.50 24.08 5.94
N SER A 355 32.03 24.96 6.83
CA SER A 355 32.63 26.25 7.16
C SER A 355 33.26 26.36 8.55
N GLY A 356 33.03 25.39 9.43
CA GLY A 356 33.41 25.40 10.86
C GLY A 356 34.13 24.14 11.35
N GLY A 357 34.29 23.12 10.51
CA GLY A 357 34.69 21.75 10.84
C GLY A 357 33.48 20.86 11.15
N SER A 358 33.49 19.63 10.62
CA SER A 358 32.42 18.66 10.83
C SER A 358 32.91 17.21 10.72
N LEU A 359 32.56 16.35 11.67
CA LEU A 359 33.00 14.96 11.78
C LEU A 359 31.83 13.99 11.68
N ASN A 360 32.08 12.79 11.14
CA ASN A 360 31.07 11.75 10.89
C ASN A 360 29.94 12.22 9.95
N ASN A 361 30.28 12.88 8.84
CA ASN A 361 29.31 13.11 7.76
C ASN A 361 29.29 11.87 6.85
N HIS A 362 28.14 11.24 6.66
CA HIS A 362 27.96 10.07 5.77
C HIS A 362 27.06 10.45 4.59
N TRP A 363 27.44 10.06 3.37
CA TRP A 363 26.63 10.11 2.16
C TRP A 363 26.57 8.70 1.57
N PHE A 364 25.41 8.31 1.06
CA PHE A 364 25.23 7.09 0.29
C PHE A 364 24.70 7.47 -1.10
N ILE A 365 25.28 6.91 -2.15
CA ILE A 365 24.86 7.12 -3.55
C ILE A 365 24.67 5.78 -4.27
N ASP A 366 23.69 5.73 -5.17
CA ASP A 366 23.18 4.54 -5.86
C ASP A 366 22.46 4.94 -7.18
N ASP A 367 22.12 3.99 -8.05
CA ASP A 367 21.42 4.17 -9.35
C ASP A 367 21.94 5.34 -10.23
N VAL A 368 23.25 5.52 -10.35
CA VAL A 368 23.85 6.72 -10.98
C VAL A 368 23.76 6.64 -12.51
N VAL A 369 22.82 7.36 -13.12
CA VAL A 369 22.49 7.29 -14.56
C VAL A 369 22.45 8.67 -15.22
N ILE A 370 23.22 8.89 -16.29
CA ILE A 370 22.97 10.03 -17.19
C ILE A 370 21.77 9.69 -18.07
N TYR A 371 20.73 10.52 -18.07
CA TYR A 371 19.50 10.28 -18.83
C TYR A 371 19.29 11.31 -19.93
N ALA A 372 18.60 10.91 -21.00
CA ALA A 372 18.16 11.79 -22.08
C ALA A 372 16.64 11.79 -22.18
N SER A 373 16.11 12.77 -22.89
CA SER A 373 14.71 12.81 -23.35
C SER A 373 14.69 12.62 -24.86
N SER A 374 13.81 11.75 -25.36
CA SER A 374 13.72 11.40 -26.78
C SER A 374 13.72 12.64 -27.69
N PRO A 375 14.57 12.68 -28.74
CA PRO A 375 14.74 13.88 -29.56
C PRO A 375 13.48 14.16 -30.40
N THR A 376 12.72 15.18 -30.00
CA THR A 376 11.61 15.72 -30.80
C THR A 376 12.17 16.33 -32.09
N PRO A 377 11.66 15.99 -33.29
CA PRO A 377 12.23 16.47 -34.55
C PRO A 377 12.02 17.97 -34.74
N THR A 378 13.13 18.73 -34.80
CA THR A 378 13.15 20.19 -34.87
C THR A 378 12.46 20.77 -36.11
N PRO A 379 11.39 21.58 -35.96
CA PRO A 379 10.92 22.47 -37.02
C PRO A 379 11.82 23.71 -37.09
N THR A 380 12.25 24.11 -38.30
CA THR A 380 13.16 25.26 -38.48
C THR A 380 12.49 26.61 -38.26
N ASP A 381 13.11 27.43 -37.41
CA ASP A 381 13.13 28.90 -37.35
C ASP A 381 11.85 29.71 -37.59
N SER A 382 11.49 30.52 -36.58
CA SER A 382 11.69 31.99 -36.73
C SER A 382 11.64 32.72 -35.38
N CYS A 383 12.59 33.64 -35.16
CA CYS A 383 12.63 34.48 -33.96
C CYS A 383 11.73 35.72 -34.09
N THR A 384 11.13 36.16 -32.97
CA THR A 384 10.73 37.56 -32.76
C THR A 384 10.85 37.91 -31.27
N PRO A 385 11.70 38.86 -30.84
CA PRO A 385 11.90 39.17 -29.41
C PRO A 385 10.80 40.08 -28.85
N GLY A 386 10.23 39.77 -27.68
CA GLY A 386 9.17 40.60 -27.08
C GLY A 386 8.53 40.16 -25.75
N GLY A 387 9.30 39.66 -24.77
CA GLY A 387 8.88 39.64 -23.35
C GLY A 387 9.29 40.95 -22.64
N PRO A 388 8.76 41.30 -21.44
CA PRO A 388 8.41 40.40 -20.33
C PRO A 388 6.97 40.63 -19.78
N THR A 389 6.45 40.02 -18.69
CA THR A 389 7.02 39.20 -17.60
C THR A 389 6.16 37.97 -17.32
N PHE A 390 6.79 36.84 -16.98
CA PHE A 390 6.12 35.72 -16.32
C PHE A 390 6.75 35.51 -14.93
N THR A 391 5.93 35.37 -13.91
CA THR A 391 6.36 34.96 -12.57
C THR A 391 6.59 33.45 -12.56
N PRO A 392 7.75 32.94 -12.13
CA PRO A 392 8.04 31.50 -12.14
C PRO A 392 7.28 30.78 -11.00
N SER A 393 6.09 30.27 -11.32
CA SER A 393 5.41 29.26 -10.49
C SER A 393 6.02 27.88 -10.78
N ASN A 394 7.18 27.60 -10.19
CA ASN A 394 7.91 26.35 -10.40
C ASN A 394 7.25 25.16 -9.65
N THR A 395 6.04 24.81 -10.06
CA THR A 395 5.45 23.49 -9.79
C THR A 395 5.90 22.55 -10.92
N PRO A 396 6.65 21.47 -10.66
CA PRO A 396 7.02 20.51 -11.69
C PRO A 396 5.76 19.93 -12.35
N THR A 397 5.55 20.23 -13.62
CA THR A 397 4.40 19.72 -14.38
C THR A 397 4.71 18.29 -14.80
N VAL A 398 4.22 17.32 -14.02
CA VAL A 398 4.19 15.90 -14.43
C VAL A 398 3.44 15.82 -15.75
N ILE A 399 4.07 15.28 -16.80
CA ILE A 399 3.42 15.02 -18.08
C ILE A 399 2.77 13.64 -17.96
N TYR A 400 1.56 13.61 -17.40
CA TYR A 400 0.69 12.45 -17.40
C TYR A 400 -0.14 12.41 -18.68
N THR A 401 -0.52 11.21 -19.13
CA THR A 401 -1.57 11.08 -20.16
C THR A 401 -2.94 11.29 -19.48
N PRO A 402 -3.78 12.25 -19.90
CA PRO A 402 -5.04 12.53 -19.22
C PRO A 402 -5.95 11.31 -19.13
N ASN A 403 -6.48 11.07 -17.92
CA ASN A 403 -7.30 9.92 -17.53
C ASN A 403 -6.57 8.56 -17.43
N ASP A 404 -5.28 8.43 -17.79
CA ASP A 404 -4.49 7.21 -17.55
C ASP A 404 -3.97 7.15 -16.10
N PRO A 405 -3.45 6.01 -15.60
CA PRO A 405 -3.21 5.82 -14.15
C PRO A 405 -2.27 6.79 -13.45
N GLU A 406 -1.37 7.42 -14.20
CA GLU A 406 -0.41 8.43 -13.74
C GLU A 406 -1.03 9.85 -13.61
N ASP A 407 -2.31 10.02 -13.94
CA ASP A 407 -3.05 11.29 -13.79
C ASP A 407 -3.22 11.68 -12.30
N PRO A 408 -2.70 12.85 -11.86
CA PRO A 408 -2.69 13.26 -10.45
C PRO A 408 -4.09 13.52 -9.87
N HIS A 409 -5.14 13.57 -10.70
CA HIS A 409 -6.52 13.64 -10.25
C HIS A 409 -7.07 12.28 -9.82
N ILE A 410 -6.30 11.19 -9.95
CA ILE A 410 -6.64 9.85 -9.46
C ILE A 410 -6.02 9.64 -8.07
N GLN A 411 -6.87 9.50 -7.05
CA GLN A 411 -6.43 9.24 -5.68
C GLN A 411 -6.50 7.74 -5.37
N TYR A 412 -5.34 7.09 -5.36
CA TYR A 412 -5.17 5.71 -4.89
C TYR A 412 -5.10 5.64 -3.36
N TYR A 413 -5.71 4.61 -2.77
CA TYR A 413 -5.72 4.37 -1.33
C TYR A 413 -5.60 2.87 -1.01
N GLY A 414 -5.05 2.56 0.17
CA GLY A 414 -4.46 1.25 0.46
C GLY A 414 -3.08 1.09 -0.18
N ARG A 415 -2.49 -0.11 -0.12
CA ARG A 415 -1.20 -0.39 -0.77
C ARG A 415 -1.39 -0.73 -2.26
N TRP A 416 -0.59 -0.06 -3.08
CA TRP A 416 -0.52 -0.24 -4.53
C TRP A 416 0.95 -0.25 -4.96
N ASP A 417 1.27 -1.15 -5.87
CA ASP A 417 2.53 -1.19 -6.61
C ASP A 417 2.44 -0.26 -7.82
N PHE A 418 3.47 0.56 -8.00
CA PHE A 418 3.61 1.55 -9.08
C PHE A 418 4.90 1.32 -9.89
N THR A 419 5.51 0.12 -9.81
CA THR A 419 6.72 -0.24 -10.58
C THR A 419 6.51 -0.11 -12.10
N ASP A 420 5.28 -0.34 -12.58
CA ASP A 420 4.79 0.29 -13.83
C ASP A 420 3.71 1.35 -13.48
N PRO A 421 4.00 2.65 -13.60
CA PRO A 421 3.05 3.72 -13.25
C PRO A 421 1.83 3.78 -14.19
N LYS A 422 1.87 3.10 -15.35
CA LYS A 422 0.74 3.01 -16.29
C LYS A 422 -0.11 1.76 -16.09
N ASN A 423 0.31 0.85 -15.22
CA ASN A 423 -0.42 -0.36 -14.86
C ASN A 423 -0.31 -0.66 -13.35
N PRO A 424 -0.62 0.30 -12.44
CA PRO A 424 -0.50 0.08 -11.01
C PRO A 424 -1.34 -1.10 -10.55
N VAL A 425 -0.73 -1.92 -9.70
CA VAL A 425 -1.30 -3.19 -9.22
C VAL A 425 -1.68 -3.04 -7.76
N GLY A 426 -2.84 -3.58 -7.38
CA GLY A 426 -3.23 -3.74 -5.99
C GLY A 426 -4.07 -5.00 -5.82
N ASN A 427 -4.00 -5.61 -4.63
CA ASN A 427 -4.78 -6.83 -4.38
C ASN A 427 -5.29 -7.02 -2.95
N TRP A 428 -4.56 -6.64 -1.88
CA TRP A 428 -4.93 -6.89 -0.46
C TRP A 428 -6.42 -6.90 -0.14
N GLY A 429 -7.13 -5.87 -0.60
CA GLY A 429 -8.54 -5.65 -0.31
C GLY A 429 -8.72 -5.01 1.07
N CYS A 430 -9.54 -3.97 1.24
CA CYS A 430 -10.29 -3.19 0.24
C CYS A 430 -9.53 -1.92 -0.17
N ILE A 431 -8.60 -2.06 -1.13
CA ILE A 431 -8.00 -0.93 -1.85
C ILE A 431 -9.08 -0.14 -2.61
N TYR A 432 -8.85 1.16 -2.83
CA TYR A 432 -9.83 2.02 -3.48
C TYR A 432 -9.22 3.19 -4.23
N ILE A 433 -10.01 3.72 -5.17
CA ILE A 433 -9.71 4.88 -5.99
C ILE A 433 -10.82 5.92 -5.78
N LYS A 434 -10.47 7.20 -5.67
CA LYS A 434 -11.41 8.32 -5.80
C LYS A 434 -10.92 9.32 -6.85
N THR A 435 -11.85 9.92 -7.58
CA THR A 435 -11.54 10.97 -8.55
C THR A 435 -12.77 11.85 -8.81
N LYS A 436 -12.60 12.92 -9.60
CA LYS A 436 -13.70 13.67 -10.22
C LYS A 436 -13.47 13.73 -11.72
N PHE A 437 -14.55 13.70 -12.49
CA PHE A 437 -14.51 13.70 -13.95
C PHE A 437 -15.53 14.66 -14.52
N GLN A 438 -15.26 15.16 -15.73
CA GLN A 438 -16.26 15.89 -16.52
C GLN A 438 -16.99 14.93 -17.48
N GLY A 439 -18.25 15.24 -17.80
CA GLY A 439 -18.99 14.60 -18.88
C GLY A 439 -20.16 13.71 -18.44
N THR A 440 -20.84 13.14 -19.42
CA THR A 440 -22.08 12.37 -19.26
C THR A 440 -21.85 10.87 -19.00
N SER A 441 -20.60 10.39 -19.14
CA SER A 441 -20.24 8.99 -18.95
C SER A 441 -18.83 8.79 -18.40
N ILE A 442 -18.61 7.64 -17.75
CA ILE A 442 -17.30 7.18 -17.29
C ILE A 442 -17.21 5.64 -17.35
N LYS A 443 -16.09 5.14 -17.88
CA LYS A 443 -15.65 3.75 -17.78
C LYS A 443 -14.32 3.67 -17.03
N MET A 444 -14.07 2.53 -16.39
CA MET A 444 -12.76 2.14 -15.86
C MET A 444 -12.11 1.08 -16.75
N LYS A 445 -10.83 1.22 -17.06
CA LYS A 445 -9.98 0.17 -17.63
C LYS A 445 -9.31 -0.59 -16.47
N LEU A 446 -9.51 -1.90 -16.40
CA LEU A 446 -8.82 -2.76 -15.44
C LEU A 446 -8.69 -4.20 -15.96
N ASN A 447 -7.73 -4.93 -15.40
CA ASN A 447 -7.58 -6.36 -15.57
C ASN A 447 -7.56 -7.03 -14.17
N ASP A 448 -8.46 -7.97 -13.91
CA ASP A 448 -8.54 -8.76 -12.68
C ASP A 448 -9.17 -10.13 -12.97
N SER A 449 -8.76 -11.16 -12.22
CA SER A 449 -9.12 -12.56 -12.45
C SER A 449 -10.50 -12.99 -11.92
N GLY A 450 -11.19 -12.15 -11.14
CA GLY A 450 -12.55 -12.47 -10.67
C GLY A 450 -13.04 -11.73 -9.43
N SER A 451 -12.33 -10.70 -8.97
CA SER A 451 -12.70 -9.90 -7.81
C SER A 451 -13.99 -9.10 -8.04
N TYR A 452 -14.67 -8.77 -6.95
CA TYR A 452 -15.83 -7.88 -6.94
C TYR A 452 -15.42 -6.50 -6.46
N PHE A 453 -16.11 -5.49 -6.99
CA PHE A 453 -15.93 -4.08 -6.66
C PHE A 453 -17.29 -3.44 -6.43
N GLN A 454 -17.29 -2.27 -5.80
CA GLN A 454 -18.47 -1.42 -5.73
C GLN A 454 -18.10 0.05 -5.90
N TYR A 455 -19.02 0.83 -6.47
CA TYR A 455 -18.77 2.23 -6.77
C TYR A 455 -20.00 3.11 -6.57
N SER A 456 -19.75 4.40 -6.31
CA SER A 456 -20.76 5.45 -6.20
C SER A 456 -20.38 6.61 -7.11
N ILE A 457 -21.40 7.21 -7.72
CA ILE A 457 -21.32 8.48 -8.46
C ILE A 457 -22.09 9.53 -7.66
N ASP A 458 -21.50 10.71 -7.45
CA ASP A 458 -22.10 11.86 -6.74
C ASP A 458 -22.64 11.57 -5.32
N GLY A 459 -22.10 10.55 -4.65
CA GLY A 459 -22.60 10.09 -3.34
C GLY A 459 -23.93 9.32 -3.41
N GLY A 460 -24.34 8.87 -4.59
CA GLY A 460 -25.48 8.00 -4.81
C GLY A 460 -25.30 6.57 -4.25
N PRO A 461 -26.23 5.65 -4.57
CA PRO A 461 -26.17 4.28 -4.07
C PRO A 461 -24.92 3.54 -4.58
N MET A 462 -24.38 2.64 -3.74
CA MET A 462 -23.28 1.76 -4.12
C MET A 462 -23.75 0.70 -5.13
N ASN A 463 -23.21 0.75 -6.34
CA ASN A 463 -23.43 -0.21 -7.40
C ASN A 463 -22.35 -1.28 -7.34
N ILE A 464 -22.71 -2.56 -7.40
CA ILE A 464 -21.75 -3.69 -7.39
C ILE A 464 -21.39 -4.07 -8.82
N ILE A 465 -20.12 -4.39 -9.07
CA ILE A 465 -19.62 -4.90 -10.35
C ILE A 465 -18.71 -6.11 -10.14
N SER A 466 -18.92 -7.15 -10.95
CA SER A 466 -18.10 -8.36 -11.00
C SER A 466 -17.22 -8.32 -12.23
N ILE A 467 -15.92 -8.57 -12.06
CA ILE A 467 -14.97 -8.57 -13.18
C ILE A 467 -15.03 -9.92 -13.90
N ASN A 468 -15.07 -9.86 -15.23
CA ASN A 468 -15.38 -11.01 -16.09
C ASN A 468 -14.53 -11.01 -17.39
N SER A 469 -13.25 -10.67 -17.25
CA SER A 469 -12.24 -10.67 -18.33
C SER A 469 -12.51 -9.69 -19.50
N GLN A 470 -13.38 -8.70 -19.32
CA GLN A 470 -13.38 -7.47 -20.13
C GLN A 470 -12.23 -6.55 -19.69
N THR A 471 -11.78 -5.66 -20.58
CA THR A 471 -10.73 -4.66 -20.31
C THR A 471 -11.28 -3.25 -20.06
N GLU A 472 -12.57 -3.02 -20.31
CA GLU A 472 -13.29 -1.77 -20.01
C GLU A 472 -14.61 -2.09 -19.31
N TYR A 473 -14.89 -1.40 -18.19
CA TYR A 473 -16.10 -1.54 -17.41
C TYR A 473 -16.82 -0.19 -17.34
N THR A 474 -18.05 -0.14 -17.85
CA THR A 474 -18.86 1.08 -17.79
C THR A 474 -19.41 1.27 -16.37
N LEU A 475 -19.12 2.41 -15.76
CA LEU A 475 -19.58 2.74 -14.40
C LEU A 475 -20.81 3.67 -14.46
N ALA A 476 -20.85 4.62 -15.39
CA ALA A 476 -22.04 5.44 -15.61
C ALA A 476 -22.16 5.93 -17.07
N THR A 477 -23.41 6.18 -17.49
CA THR A 477 -23.79 6.83 -18.75
C THR A 477 -25.07 7.63 -18.53
N GLY A 478 -25.31 8.65 -19.37
CA GLY A 478 -26.54 9.45 -19.30
C GLY A 478 -26.62 10.40 -18.10
N LEU A 479 -25.47 10.74 -17.51
CA LEU A 479 -25.36 11.82 -16.53
C LEU A 479 -25.55 13.18 -17.22
N ALA A 480 -25.73 14.25 -16.44
CA ALA A 480 -25.67 15.61 -16.98
C ALA A 480 -24.25 15.93 -17.47
N ASP A 481 -24.08 16.89 -18.39
CA ASP A 481 -22.72 17.33 -18.77
C ASP A 481 -22.17 18.33 -17.75
N THR A 482 -21.62 17.81 -16.64
CA THR A 482 -21.05 18.59 -15.53
C THR A 482 -19.83 17.89 -14.93
N VAL A 483 -19.35 18.35 -13.78
CA VAL A 483 -18.35 17.65 -12.95
C VAL A 483 -19.06 16.70 -12.00
N HIS A 484 -18.63 15.44 -12.00
CA HIS A 484 -19.13 14.35 -11.17
C HIS A 484 -18.04 13.81 -10.24
N THR A 485 -18.44 13.20 -9.12
CA THR A 485 -17.52 12.43 -8.26
C THR A 485 -17.59 10.94 -8.57
N LEU A 486 -16.47 10.24 -8.46
CA LEU A 486 -16.41 8.78 -8.45
C LEU A 486 -15.67 8.30 -7.20
N GLU A 487 -16.28 7.35 -6.50
CA GLU A 487 -15.59 6.49 -5.53
C GLU A 487 -15.69 5.03 -5.99
N PHE A 488 -14.57 4.31 -6.03
CA PHE A 488 -14.49 2.93 -6.52
C PHE A 488 -13.68 2.06 -5.55
N TYR A 489 -14.29 0.99 -5.03
CA TYR A 489 -13.78 0.17 -3.93
C TYR A 489 -13.67 -1.30 -4.32
N ARG A 490 -12.52 -1.95 -4.07
CA ARG A 490 -12.42 -3.42 -4.14
C ARG A 490 -13.11 -4.04 -2.93
N ARG A 491 -13.97 -5.04 -3.15
CA ARG A 491 -14.70 -5.77 -2.10
C ARG A 491 -13.92 -7.00 -1.63
N SER A 492 -13.49 -7.84 -2.57
CA SER A 492 -12.83 -9.12 -2.29
C SER A 492 -11.39 -8.94 -1.78
N GLY A 493 -10.94 -9.77 -0.84
CA GLY A 493 -9.56 -9.81 -0.35
C GLY A 493 -8.54 -10.29 -1.39
N GLY A 494 -7.26 -10.24 -1.04
CA GLY A 494 -6.14 -10.48 -1.95
C GLY A 494 -6.04 -11.88 -2.55
N SER A 495 -6.57 -12.89 -1.86
CA SER A 495 -6.62 -14.29 -2.33
C SER A 495 -7.43 -14.49 -3.62
N PHE A 496 -8.31 -13.54 -3.97
CA PHE A 496 -9.14 -13.60 -5.19
C PHE A 496 -8.44 -13.09 -6.46
N GLY A 497 -7.19 -12.61 -6.37
CA GLY A 497 -6.37 -12.23 -7.52
C GLY A 497 -5.85 -10.80 -7.50
N ARG A 498 -5.07 -10.44 -8.52
CA ARG A 498 -4.52 -9.09 -8.70
C ARG A 498 -5.42 -8.20 -9.55
N THR A 499 -5.59 -6.95 -9.12
CA THR A 499 -6.19 -5.89 -9.93
C THR A 499 -5.07 -5.03 -10.51
N THR A 500 -4.93 -5.04 -11.83
CA THR A 500 -4.19 -4.00 -12.57
C THR A 500 -5.18 -2.94 -13.00
N PHE A 501 -4.95 -1.68 -12.64
CA PHE A 501 -5.74 -0.54 -13.12
C PHE A 501 -5.00 0.15 -14.28
N SER A 502 -5.70 0.44 -15.37
CA SER A 502 -5.11 0.97 -16.61
C SER A 502 -5.79 2.27 -17.09
N GLY A 503 -6.49 2.98 -16.20
CA GLY A 503 -7.04 4.32 -16.43
C GLY A 503 -8.56 4.39 -16.53
N PHE A 504 -9.07 5.56 -16.90
CA PHE A 504 -10.48 5.82 -17.18
C PHE A 504 -10.71 6.09 -18.68
N VAL A 505 -11.98 6.04 -19.09
CA VAL A 505 -12.45 6.54 -20.39
C VAL A 505 -13.65 7.45 -20.13
N LEU A 506 -13.57 8.68 -20.61
CA LEU A 506 -14.61 9.71 -20.52
C LEU A 506 -15.15 10.05 -21.93
N ASP A 507 -16.14 10.95 -22.00
CA ASP A 507 -16.61 11.50 -23.27
C ASP A 507 -15.49 12.28 -24.01
N PRO A 508 -15.52 12.36 -25.36
CA PRO A 508 -14.45 13.01 -26.14
C PRO A 508 -14.16 14.46 -25.71
N GLY A 509 -12.90 14.73 -25.34
CA GLY A 509 -12.45 16.05 -24.89
C GLY A 509 -12.75 16.39 -23.42
N LYS A 510 -13.31 15.45 -22.65
CA LYS A 510 -13.46 15.57 -21.19
C LYS A 510 -12.23 15.02 -20.46
N VAL A 511 -12.04 15.48 -19.23
CA VAL A 511 -10.88 15.16 -18.39
C VAL A 511 -11.30 14.87 -16.94
N LEU A 512 -10.42 14.20 -16.20
CA LEU A 512 -10.42 14.26 -14.75
C LEU A 512 -10.12 15.69 -14.26
N VAL A 513 -10.59 16.01 -13.05
CA VAL A 513 -10.42 17.33 -12.42
C VAL A 513 -10.15 17.18 -10.93
N ASP A 514 -9.66 18.24 -10.28
CA ASP A 514 -9.24 18.24 -8.87
C ASP A 514 -10.24 17.52 -7.93
N PRO A 515 -9.89 16.33 -7.39
CA PRO A 515 -10.71 15.64 -6.41
C PRO A 515 -10.80 16.40 -5.08
N GLY A 516 -9.90 17.35 -4.82
CA GLY A 516 -9.68 17.98 -3.52
C GLY A 516 -8.70 17.17 -2.66
N PRO A 517 -8.28 17.67 -1.49
CA PRO A 517 -7.31 16.99 -0.65
C PRO A 517 -7.83 15.62 -0.17
N LYS A 518 -6.91 14.64 -0.05
CA LYS A 518 -7.18 13.40 0.69
C LYS A 518 -7.49 13.73 2.16
N PRO A 519 -8.33 12.95 2.86
CA PRO A 519 -8.52 13.13 4.30
C PRO A 519 -7.21 12.97 5.08
N GLU A 520 -6.93 13.83 6.05
CA GLU A 520 -5.64 13.83 6.78
C GLU A 520 -5.49 12.60 7.68
N ARG A 521 -6.58 12.20 8.34
CA ARG A 521 -6.64 11.06 9.27
C ARG A 521 -6.43 9.74 8.53
N LYS A 522 -5.65 8.83 9.12
CA LYS A 522 -5.23 7.55 8.54
C LYS A 522 -5.33 6.42 9.56
N ILE A 523 -5.96 5.32 9.17
CA ILE A 523 -6.07 4.08 9.95
C ILE A 523 -5.43 2.94 9.15
N GLU A 524 -4.41 2.27 9.68
CA GLU A 524 -3.96 0.98 9.12
C GLU A 524 -4.39 -0.18 10.04
N VAL A 525 -4.81 -1.27 9.43
CA VAL A 525 -5.23 -2.50 10.11
C VAL A 525 -4.35 -3.64 9.64
N ILE A 526 -3.77 -4.38 10.58
CA ILE A 526 -3.27 -5.74 10.34
C ILE A 526 -4.23 -6.73 10.99
N GLY A 527 -4.59 -7.80 10.27
CA GLY A 527 -5.55 -8.77 10.78
C GLY A 527 -5.74 -10.01 9.94
N ASP A 528 -6.79 -10.77 10.25
CA ASP A 528 -7.11 -12.06 9.64
C ASP A 528 -8.39 -12.01 8.76
N SER A 529 -9.09 -13.15 8.62
CA SER A 529 -10.37 -13.28 7.91
C SER A 529 -11.46 -12.32 8.42
N ILE A 530 -11.43 -11.94 9.69
CA ILE A 530 -12.33 -10.92 10.26
C ILE A 530 -12.05 -9.54 9.66
N SER A 531 -10.79 -9.26 9.29
CA SER A 531 -10.36 -7.96 8.76
C SER A 531 -10.55 -7.81 7.25
N VAL A 532 -10.51 -8.90 6.47
CA VAL A 532 -10.93 -8.84 5.04
C VAL A 532 -12.45 -8.81 4.86
N GLY A 533 -13.22 -9.17 5.90
CA GLY A 533 -14.68 -9.28 5.82
C GLY A 533 -15.18 -10.61 5.26
N PHE A 534 -14.49 -11.71 5.60
CA PHE A 534 -14.76 -13.08 5.12
C PHE A 534 -16.26 -13.42 5.14
N GLY A 535 -16.84 -13.63 3.96
CA GLY A 535 -18.22 -14.07 3.79
C GLY A 535 -19.30 -13.20 4.43
N ASN A 536 -19.02 -11.94 4.79
CA ASN A 536 -19.90 -11.12 5.65
C ASN A 536 -21.28 -10.77 5.05
N GLU A 537 -21.45 -10.85 3.72
CA GLU A 537 -22.74 -10.76 3.01
C GLU A 537 -23.32 -12.15 2.63
N GLY A 538 -22.71 -13.24 3.10
CA GLY A 538 -23.08 -14.63 2.82
C GLY A 538 -23.61 -15.41 4.03
N SER A 539 -23.57 -16.74 3.93
CA SER A 539 -23.90 -17.65 5.02
C SER A 539 -23.03 -18.91 4.97
N GLY A 540 -22.32 -19.18 6.06
CA GLY A 540 -21.48 -20.37 6.22
C GLY A 540 -20.21 -20.45 5.37
N GLY A 541 -19.77 -19.35 4.72
CA GLY A 541 -18.50 -19.34 3.97
C GLY A 541 -18.26 -18.09 3.11
N THR A 542 -17.01 -17.91 2.69
CA THR A 542 -16.59 -16.80 1.81
C THR A 542 -16.58 -17.17 0.33
N SER A 543 -16.69 -16.14 -0.52
CA SER A 543 -16.50 -16.16 -1.96
C SER A 543 -16.26 -14.72 -2.43
N ALA A 544 -15.72 -14.52 -3.63
CA ALA A 544 -15.41 -13.17 -4.13
C ALA A 544 -16.62 -12.20 -4.08
N SER A 545 -17.84 -12.70 -4.21
CA SER A 545 -19.07 -11.91 -4.10
C SER A 545 -19.54 -11.67 -2.68
N THR A 546 -19.44 -12.66 -1.78
CA THR A 546 -19.92 -12.57 -0.38
C THR A 546 -18.92 -11.97 0.59
N GLU A 547 -17.65 -11.84 0.20
CA GLU A 547 -16.63 -11.09 0.92
C GLU A 547 -16.72 -9.60 0.57
N ASN A 548 -17.14 -8.77 1.53
CA ASN A 548 -17.16 -7.33 1.36
C ASN A 548 -16.27 -6.60 2.37
N GLY A 549 -15.00 -6.40 1.98
CA GLY A 549 -14.06 -5.56 2.72
C GLY A 549 -14.54 -4.13 2.93
N TYR A 550 -15.28 -3.51 1.99
CA TYR A 550 -15.85 -2.17 2.22
C TYR A 550 -16.81 -2.14 3.42
N MET A 551 -17.49 -3.25 3.73
CA MET A 551 -18.35 -3.39 4.92
C MET A 551 -17.68 -4.13 6.09
N ALA A 552 -16.39 -4.49 6.00
CA ALA A 552 -15.60 -4.90 7.15
C ALA A 552 -15.44 -3.74 8.15
N TYR A 553 -15.11 -4.07 9.40
CA TYR A 553 -15.15 -3.11 10.51
C TYR A 553 -14.17 -1.93 10.36
N GLY A 554 -12.96 -2.16 9.84
CA GLY A 554 -11.92 -1.13 9.70
C GLY A 554 -12.31 0.00 8.72
N PRO A 555 -12.77 -0.33 7.51
CA PRO A 555 -13.30 0.63 6.55
C PRO A 555 -14.58 1.33 7.02
N GLN A 556 -15.46 0.63 7.75
CA GLN A 556 -16.60 1.29 8.43
C GLN A 556 -16.11 2.34 9.44
N LEU A 557 -15.20 1.96 10.34
CA LEU A 557 -14.59 2.81 11.36
C LEU A 557 -13.88 4.03 10.76
N ALA A 558 -13.12 3.83 9.68
CA ALA A 558 -12.45 4.91 8.98
C ALA A 558 -13.45 5.92 8.39
N ARG A 559 -14.56 5.46 7.79
CA ARG A 559 -15.65 6.35 7.35
C ARG A 559 -16.32 7.10 8.51
N MET A 560 -16.50 6.46 9.67
CA MET A 560 -17.03 7.13 10.87
C MET A 560 -16.13 8.27 11.40
N PHE A 561 -14.83 8.22 11.13
CA PHE A 561 -13.86 9.25 11.52
C PHE A 561 -13.51 10.26 10.41
N GLY A 562 -13.99 10.06 9.19
CA GLY A 562 -13.53 10.83 8.02
C GLY A 562 -12.06 10.56 7.69
N ALA A 563 -11.61 9.31 7.84
CA ALA A 563 -10.23 8.88 7.67
C ALA A 563 -10.03 8.02 6.41
N GLN A 564 -8.80 8.04 5.89
CA GLN A 564 -8.31 7.02 4.96
C GLN A 564 -8.13 5.69 5.72
N TRP A 565 -8.27 4.56 5.01
CA TRP A 565 -7.84 3.24 5.50
C TRP A 565 -6.77 2.57 4.63
N SER A 566 -5.95 1.73 5.27
CA SER A 566 -5.14 0.65 4.70
C SER A 566 -5.50 -0.64 5.46
N ILE A 567 -5.82 -1.73 4.77
CA ILE A 567 -6.17 -3.03 5.39
C ILE A 567 -5.22 -4.09 4.82
N ILE A 568 -4.47 -4.74 5.70
CA ILE A 568 -3.46 -5.76 5.37
C ILE A 568 -3.82 -7.02 6.15
N ALA A 569 -4.51 -7.94 5.48
CA ALA A 569 -5.09 -9.09 6.16
C ALA A 569 -5.18 -10.34 5.28
N HIS A 570 -5.00 -11.51 5.91
CA HIS A 570 -5.01 -12.80 5.23
C HIS A 570 -5.89 -13.80 6.01
N SER A 571 -6.92 -14.30 5.33
CA SER A 571 -7.85 -15.29 5.89
C SER A 571 -7.12 -16.58 6.32
N GLY A 572 -7.15 -16.87 7.63
CA GLY A 572 -6.50 -18.05 8.19
C GLY A 572 -5.07 -17.83 8.71
N GLN A 573 -4.50 -16.62 8.64
CA GLN A 573 -3.18 -16.35 9.22
C GLN A 573 -3.25 -15.77 10.64
N GLY A 574 -2.16 -15.96 11.39
CA GLY A 574 -1.99 -15.46 12.76
C GLY A 574 -0.75 -14.58 12.91
N ILE A 575 -0.43 -14.24 14.17
CA ILE A 575 0.78 -13.44 14.51
C ILE A 575 1.98 -14.30 14.90
N TYR A 576 1.74 -15.55 15.34
CA TYR A 576 2.77 -16.54 15.63
C TYR A 576 2.68 -17.74 14.67
N ARG A 577 1.47 -18.28 14.44
CA ARG A 577 1.24 -19.42 13.52
C ARG A 577 0.00 -19.24 12.67
N ASN A 578 -0.06 -19.94 11.55
CA ASN A 578 -1.26 -19.98 10.71
C ASN A 578 -2.27 -21.05 11.17
N LEU A 579 -3.51 -20.94 10.70
CA LEU A 579 -4.61 -21.84 11.04
C LEU A 579 -4.27 -23.30 10.70
N TYR A 580 -4.46 -24.19 11.68
CA TYR A 580 -4.06 -25.61 11.63
C TYR A 580 -2.55 -25.88 11.45
N GLU A 581 -1.68 -24.87 11.55
CA GLU A 581 -0.24 -25.09 11.50
C GLU A 581 0.27 -25.79 12.77
N SER A 582 1.24 -26.70 12.58
CA SER A 582 1.98 -27.34 13.67
C SER A 582 2.86 -26.36 14.45
N ILE A 583 2.98 -26.57 15.75
CA ILE A 583 3.92 -25.83 16.61
C ILE A 583 5.19 -26.66 16.80
N PRO A 584 6.41 -26.10 16.61
CA PRO A 584 6.69 -24.71 16.23
C PRO A 584 6.36 -24.39 14.76
N PRO A 585 5.94 -23.14 14.46
CA PRO A 585 5.56 -22.70 13.11
C PRO A 585 6.76 -22.69 12.15
N THR A 586 6.44 -22.81 10.86
CA THR A 586 7.39 -23.08 9.77
C THR A 586 7.13 -22.24 8.51
N GLN A 587 5.88 -21.83 8.29
CA GLN A 587 5.42 -20.94 7.23
C GLN A 587 5.54 -19.47 7.68
N ASP A 588 5.50 -18.59 6.70
CA ASP A 588 5.43 -17.14 6.90
C ASP A 588 4.00 -16.77 7.36
N ASN A 589 3.86 -15.75 8.21
CA ASN A 589 2.59 -15.34 8.82
C ASN A 589 2.32 -13.83 8.60
N MET A 590 1.27 -13.28 9.24
CA MET A 590 0.89 -11.88 9.02
C MET A 590 2.01 -10.87 9.32
N THR A 591 2.94 -11.17 10.23
CA THR A 591 4.08 -10.27 10.53
C THR A 591 5.09 -10.21 9.38
N ASP A 592 5.28 -11.32 8.66
CA ASP A 592 6.13 -11.39 7.47
C ASP A 592 5.39 -10.77 6.27
N GLU A 593 4.11 -11.11 6.09
CA GLU A 593 3.28 -10.59 4.99
C GLU A 593 3.00 -9.08 5.08
N PHE A 594 2.99 -8.52 6.30
CA PHE A 594 2.83 -7.07 6.51
C PHE A 594 4.00 -6.23 5.96
N LEU A 595 5.11 -6.86 5.57
CA LEU A 595 6.22 -6.19 4.87
C LEU A 595 5.95 -5.95 3.37
N LEU A 596 4.90 -6.55 2.80
CA LEU A 596 4.68 -6.59 1.35
C LEU A 596 3.77 -5.45 0.84
N THR A 597 4.03 -4.95 -0.37
CA THR A 597 3.12 -4.01 -1.07
C THR A 597 1.88 -4.73 -1.61
N LEU A 598 2.00 -6.00 -1.98
CA LEU A 598 0.92 -6.83 -2.53
C LEU A 598 0.73 -8.10 -1.68
N PHE A 599 -0.51 -8.56 -1.55
CA PHE A 599 -0.86 -9.86 -0.99
C PHE A 599 -0.18 -11.00 -1.77
N PRO A 600 0.41 -12.01 -1.12
CA PRO A 600 1.10 -13.09 -1.81
C PRO A 600 0.14 -14.14 -2.39
N ILE A 601 0.30 -14.43 -3.68
CA ILE A 601 -0.50 -15.43 -4.40
C ILE A 601 0.46 -16.41 -5.06
N TRP A 602 0.44 -17.68 -4.65
CA TRP A 602 1.27 -18.70 -5.28
C TRP A 602 0.78 -19.00 -6.72
N PRO A 603 1.66 -19.14 -7.72
CA PRO A 603 3.13 -19.13 -7.64
C PRO A 603 3.77 -17.73 -7.79
N GLU A 604 2.99 -16.69 -8.11
CA GLU A 604 3.46 -15.33 -8.38
C GLU A 604 3.76 -14.53 -7.09
N MET A 605 4.71 -15.00 -6.28
CA MET A 605 5.09 -14.29 -5.05
C MET A 605 5.52 -12.84 -5.33
N PRO A 606 5.08 -11.86 -4.51
CA PRO A 606 5.37 -10.45 -4.72
C PRO A 606 6.75 -10.09 -4.20
N ASN A 607 7.63 -9.61 -5.09
CA ASN A 607 8.98 -9.19 -4.75
C ASN A 607 9.06 -7.70 -4.32
N VAL A 608 7.91 -7.02 -4.16
CA VAL A 608 7.83 -5.59 -3.87
C VAL A 608 7.46 -5.38 -2.39
N LEU A 609 8.43 -4.97 -1.59
CA LEU A 609 8.23 -4.56 -0.19
C LEU A 609 7.43 -3.25 -0.12
N TRP A 610 6.81 -2.99 1.03
CA TRP A 610 6.08 -1.74 1.28
C TRP A 610 7.01 -0.64 1.76
N ASP A 611 6.97 0.50 1.07
CA ASP A 611 7.56 1.74 1.58
C ASP A 611 6.65 2.33 2.66
N PHE A 612 7.01 2.07 3.92
CA PHE A 612 6.35 2.55 5.12
C PHE A 612 6.29 4.08 5.24
N ASN A 613 6.88 4.87 4.32
CA ASN A 613 6.73 6.32 4.29
C ASN A 613 5.54 6.80 3.45
N LYS A 614 5.02 5.97 2.54
CA LYS A 614 3.83 6.29 1.72
C LYS A 614 2.53 6.39 2.54
N TYR A 615 2.49 5.76 3.72
CA TYR A 615 1.35 5.82 4.63
C TYR A 615 1.81 5.75 6.08
N LYS A 616 1.76 6.89 6.79
CA LYS A 616 1.95 6.94 8.25
C LYS A 616 0.55 6.98 8.92
N PRO A 617 0.07 5.88 9.53
CA PRO A 617 -1.23 5.83 10.20
C PRO A 617 -1.17 6.60 11.53
N ASP A 618 -2.24 7.33 11.82
CA ASP A 618 -2.44 7.96 13.13
C ASP A 618 -2.95 6.92 14.15
N VAL A 619 -3.74 5.95 13.67
CA VAL A 619 -4.28 4.80 14.40
C VAL A 619 -3.84 3.51 13.69
N PHE A 620 -3.20 2.61 14.44
CA PHE A 620 -2.82 1.28 13.98
C PHE A 620 -3.62 0.22 14.75
N ILE A 621 -4.27 -0.72 14.07
CA ILE A 621 -5.10 -1.75 14.71
C ILE A 621 -4.49 -3.13 14.45
N ILE A 622 -4.19 -3.87 15.51
CA ILE A 622 -3.77 -5.27 15.45
C ILE A 622 -4.96 -6.14 15.86
N PHE A 623 -5.54 -6.86 14.90
CA PHE A 623 -6.63 -7.80 15.13
C PHE A 623 -6.20 -9.21 14.70
N LEU A 624 -5.26 -9.77 15.50
CA LEU A 624 -4.66 -11.09 15.31
C LEU A 624 -4.70 -11.89 16.62
N GLY A 625 -4.53 -13.21 16.51
CA GLY A 625 -4.70 -14.17 17.61
C GLY A 625 -5.82 -15.18 17.36
N THR A 626 -6.75 -14.93 16.43
CA THR A 626 -7.87 -15.83 16.15
C THR A 626 -7.38 -17.19 15.63
N ASN A 627 -6.52 -17.17 14.61
CA ASN A 627 -5.99 -18.39 14.00
C ASN A 627 -4.93 -19.08 14.85
N ASP A 628 -4.16 -18.30 15.62
CA ASP A 628 -3.17 -18.80 16.58
C ASP A 628 -3.80 -19.73 17.63
N PHE A 629 -5.01 -19.44 18.09
CA PHE A 629 -5.76 -20.22 19.09
C PHE A 629 -6.94 -21.03 18.52
N SER A 630 -7.04 -21.11 17.18
CA SER A 630 -8.02 -21.94 16.48
C SER A 630 -7.57 -23.39 16.30
N GLY A 631 -8.55 -24.26 16.04
CA GLY A 631 -8.35 -25.66 15.71
C GLY A 631 -8.06 -26.53 16.94
N SER A 632 -7.25 -27.58 16.75
CA SER A 632 -6.86 -28.51 17.82
C SER A 632 -5.56 -28.07 18.50
N PRO A 633 -5.37 -28.37 19.81
CA PRO A 633 -4.10 -28.14 20.49
C PRO A 633 -2.96 -29.03 19.94
N PRO A 634 -1.68 -28.67 20.15
CA PRO A 634 -1.21 -27.57 21.00
C PRO A 634 -1.49 -26.17 20.42
N TYR A 635 -1.84 -25.25 21.32
CA TYR A 635 -1.84 -23.82 21.05
C TYR A 635 -0.46 -23.22 21.42
N PRO A 636 -0.14 -21.98 21.00
CA PRO A 636 1.10 -21.32 21.37
C PRO A 636 1.31 -21.26 22.89
N SER A 637 2.56 -21.33 23.34
CA SER A 637 2.85 -21.04 24.74
C SER A 637 2.69 -19.54 25.01
N GLN A 638 2.41 -19.17 26.26
CA GLN A 638 2.38 -17.77 26.69
C GLN A 638 3.62 -17.02 26.19
N THR A 639 4.82 -17.53 26.50
CA THR A 639 6.09 -16.87 26.14
C THR A 639 6.32 -16.77 24.64
N ASP A 640 5.93 -17.78 23.86
CA ASP A 640 6.05 -17.78 22.39
C ASP A 640 5.15 -16.71 21.74
N PHE A 641 3.89 -16.61 22.20
CA PHE A 641 2.91 -15.69 21.64
C PHE A 641 3.12 -14.24 22.12
N GLU A 642 3.40 -14.05 23.42
CA GLU A 642 3.70 -12.72 23.97
C GLU A 642 4.97 -12.12 23.32
N LEU A 643 5.99 -12.94 23.04
CA LEU A 643 7.19 -12.50 22.34
C LEU A 643 6.88 -12.08 20.90
N ALA A 644 6.19 -12.90 20.11
CA ALA A 644 5.86 -12.55 18.72
C ALA A 644 4.97 -11.29 18.61
N TYR A 645 4.02 -11.12 19.53
CA TYR A 645 3.18 -9.92 19.58
C TYR A 645 3.99 -8.67 20.02
N SER A 646 4.93 -8.82 20.96
CA SER A 646 5.84 -7.75 21.37
C SER A 646 6.79 -7.33 20.24
N ASP A 647 7.49 -8.29 19.63
CA ASP A 647 8.45 -8.06 18.54
C ASP A 647 7.77 -7.33 17.37
N PHE A 648 6.51 -7.67 17.06
CA PHE A 648 5.74 -6.99 16.04
C PHE A 648 5.28 -5.57 16.44
N ILE A 649 4.89 -5.33 17.70
CA ILE A 649 4.63 -3.96 18.20
C ILE A 649 5.89 -3.11 18.12
N ASP A 650 7.05 -3.66 18.50
CA ASP A 650 8.34 -2.96 18.40
C ASP A 650 8.67 -2.65 16.93
N PHE A 651 8.46 -3.58 16.00
CA PHE A 651 8.57 -3.32 14.56
C PHE A 651 7.65 -2.18 14.11
N VAL A 652 6.36 -2.21 14.44
CA VAL A 652 5.40 -1.14 14.11
C VAL A 652 5.86 0.21 14.68
N ARG A 653 6.41 0.23 15.90
CA ARG A 653 6.96 1.44 16.52
C ARG A 653 8.22 1.96 15.79
N THR A 654 9.05 1.10 15.18
CA THR A 654 10.15 1.57 14.32
C THR A 654 9.67 2.27 13.05
N GLN A 655 8.61 1.75 12.42
CA GLN A 655 8.10 2.28 11.15
C GLN A 655 7.20 3.51 11.36
N TYR A 656 6.42 3.51 12.44
CA TYR A 656 5.41 4.51 12.77
C TYR A 656 5.59 5.05 14.22
N PRO A 657 6.67 5.81 14.53
CA PRO A 657 7.02 6.20 15.90
C PRO A 657 5.87 6.84 16.70
N ASP A 658 5.04 7.65 16.06
CA ASP A 658 3.96 8.40 16.72
C ASP A 658 2.57 7.74 16.72
N THR A 659 2.39 6.57 16.09
CA THR A 659 1.05 5.98 15.93
C THR A 659 0.43 5.47 17.23
N TYR A 660 -0.90 5.49 17.33
CA TYR A 660 -1.64 4.91 18.45
C TYR A 660 -2.03 3.48 18.10
N ILE A 661 -1.49 2.50 18.82
CA ILE A 661 -1.62 1.06 18.54
C ILE A 661 -2.77 0.50 19.39
N PHE A 662 -3.73 -0.15 18.74
CA PHE A 662 -4.89 -0.78 19.39
C PHE A 662 -4.87 -2.29 19.14
N CYS A 663 -4.56 -3.05 20.19
CA CYS A 663 -4.46 -4.51 20.18
C CYS A 663 -5.80 -5.11 20.58
N VAL A 664 -6.49 -5.78 19.65
CA VAL A 664 -7.86 -6.27 19.84
C VAL A 664 -7.86 -7.76 20.16
N GLY A 665 -8.55 -8.15 21.24
CA GLY A 665 -8.71 -9.56 21.61
C GLY A 665 -9.58 -10.33 20.61
N PRO A 666 -9.48 -11.68 20.55
CA PRO A 666 -10.38 -12.49 19.74
C PRO A 666 -11.84 -12.30 20.17
N LEU A 667 -12.76 -12.32 19.19
CA LEU A 667 -14.20 -12.08 19.38
C LEU A 667 -14.96 -13.28 19.95
N VAL A 668 -14.37 -14.48 19.94
CA VAL A 668 -15.06 -15.73 20.29
C VAL A 668 -15.42 -15.73 21.79
N PRO A 669 -16.72 -15.76 22.17
CA PRO A 669 -17.13 -15.71 23.58
C PRO A 669 -16.87 -17.02 24.33
N THR A 670 -16.68 -16.92 25.64
CA THR A 670 -16.40 -18.05 26.55
C THR A 670 -17.25 -17.95 27.81
N GLY A 671 -17.32 -19.04 28.58
CA GLY A 671 -18.07 -19.13 29.84
C GLY A 671 -19.41 -19.87 29.75
N ASP A 672 -20.16 -19.86 30.87
CA ASP A 672 -21.41 -20.62 31.05
C ASP A 672 -22.48 -20.27 30.00
N GLY A 673 -22.60 -21.12 28.97
CA GLY A 673 -23.57 -20.98 27.87
C GLY A 673 -22.93 -21.01 26.48
N TYR A 674 -21.62 -20.81 26.38
CA TYR A 674 -20.86 -20.85 25.12
C TYR A 674 -20.19 -22.21 24.89
N TYR A 675 -19.88 -22.52 23.62
CA TYR A 675 -19.35 -23.83 23.18
C TYR A 675 -17.81 -23.88 23.10
N PHE A 676 -17.13 -22.83 23.53
CA PHE A 676 -15.71 -22.61 23.27
C PHE A 676 -14.87 -22.71 24.54
N GLY A 677 -13.66 -23.24 24.40
CA GLY A 677 -12.75 -23.48 25.52
C GLY A 677 -11.91 -22.27 25.92
N ASP A 678 -11.27 -22.42 27.08
CA ASP A 678 -10.49 -21.40 27.80
C ASP A 678 -9.36 -20.77 26.97
N GLN A 679 -8.93 -21.39 25.86
CA GLN A 679 -7.81 -20.91 25.05
C GLN A 679 -8.03 -19.51 24.42
N TRP A 680 -9.28 -19.07 24.31
CA TRP A 680 -9.60 -17.70 23.88
C TRP A 680 -9.36 -16.67 24.98
N ASP A 681 -9.50 -17.05 26.25
CA ASP A 681 -9.18 -16.22 27.40
C ASP A 681 -7.67 -16.19 27.67
N ASP A 682 -6.96 -17.30 27.44
CA ASP A 682 -5.50 -17.32 27.33
C ASP A 682 -5.02 -16.29 26.29
N CYS A 683 -5.56 -16.34 25.07
CA CYS A 683 -5.24 -15.39 24.00
C CYS A 683 -5.52 -13.93 24.41
N ARG A 684 -6.72 -13.64 24.96
CA ARG A 684 -7.07 -12.31 25.49
C ARG A 684 -6.09 -11.84 26.58
N ALA A 685 -5.72 -12.73 27.50
CA ALA A 685 -4.79 -12.42 28.59
C ALA A 685 -3.37 -12.14 28.08
N TYR A 686 -2.85 -12.95 27.14
CA TYR A 686 -1.50 -12.76 26.60
C TYR A 686 -1.39 -11.45 25.81
N ILE A 687 -2.39 -11.09 24.99
CA ILE A 687 -2.42 -9.78 24.31
C ILE A 687 -2.41 -8.66 25.35
N LYS A 688 -3.21 -8.76 26.41
CA LYS A 688 -3.23 -7.76 27.48
C LYS A 688 -1.88 -7.65 28.20
N ASN A 689 -1.23 -8.76 28.52
CA ASN A 689 0.07 -8.78 29.18
C ASN A 689 1.15 -8.04 28.38
N VAL A 690 1.15 -8.19 27.04
CA VAL A 690 2.06 -7.46 26.14
C VAL A 690 1.78 -5.96 26.16
N VAL A 691 0.51 -5.54 26.14
CA VAL A 691 0.17 -4.10 26.25
C VAL A 691 0.57 -3.53 27.61
N ASP A 692 0.26 -4.24 28.71
CA ASP A 692 0.66 -3.86 30.06
C ASP A 692 2.20 -3.72 30.18
N ALA A 693 2.95 -4.64 29.55
CA ALA A 693 4.41 -4.58 29.49
C ALA A 693 4.91 -3.37 28.68
N LYS A 694 4.37 -3.12 27.48
CA LYS A 694 4.76 -1.96 26.66
C LYS A 694 4.45 -0.62 27.33
N ASN A 695 3.30 -0.53 28.02
CA ASN A 695 2.99 0.62 28.87
C ASN A 695 3.97 0.76 30.06
N ALA A 696 4.42 -0.34 30.67
CA ALA A 696 5.41 -0.32 31.75
C ALA A 696 6.85 0.01 31.26
N GLU A 697 7.18 -0.32 30.01
CA GLU A 697 8.41 0.10 29.32
C GLU A 697 8.39 1.59 28.92
N GLY A 698 7.21 2.22 28.92
CA GLY A 698 7.01 3.66 28.71
C GLY A 698 6.27 4.03 27.43
N ASP A 699 5.87 3.05 26.60
CA ASP A 699 5.01 3.29 25.44
C ASP A 699 3.53 3.33 25.86
N PHE A 700 3.09 4.53 26.25
CA PHE A 700 1.70 4.81 26.60
C PHE A 700 0.78 5.00 25.38
N LYS A 701 1.26 4.79 24.14
CA LYS A 701 0.46 4.81 22.91
C LYS A 701 -0.02 3.41 22.46
N VAL A 702 0.22 2.37 23.26
CA VAL A 702 -0.34 1.01 23.03
C VAL A 702 -1.55 0.79 23.95
N TYR A 703 -2.66 0.31 23.40
CA TYR A 703 -3.94 0.12 24.09
C TYR A 703 -4.51 -1.28 23.86
N TYR A 704 -5.08 -1.87 24.90
CA TYR A 704 -5.78 -3.15 24.82
C TYR A 704 -7.28 -2.93 24.66
N CYS A 705 -7.86 -3.52 23.61
CA CYS A 705 -9.29 -3.54 23.36
C CYS A 705 -9.88 -4.87 23.85
N ASP A 706 -10.38 -4.89 25.08
CA ASP A 706 -11.10 -6.03 25.67
C ASP A 706 -12.42 -6.28 24.94
N THR A 707 -12.49 -7.40 24.22
CA THR A 707 -13.68 -7.86 23.48
C THR A 707 -14.71 -8.59 24.35
N SER A 708 -14.39 -8.88 25.62
CA SER A 708 -15.26 -9.56 26.58
C SER A 708 -16.03 -8.62 27.51
N GLY A 709 -15.53 -7.40 27.70
CA GLY A 709 -16.07 -6.46 28.69
C GLY A 709 -16.03 -7.06 30.11
N GLY A 710 -14.89 -7.63 30.49
CA GLY A 710 -14.76 -8.42 31.72
C GLY A 710 -15.67 -9.65 31.75
N GLY A 711 -15.87 -10.31 30.61
CA GLY A 711 -16.75 -11.47 30.42
C GLY A 711 -18.25 -11.20 30.49
N ASN A 712 -18.69 -9.94 30.64
CA ASN A 712 -20.09 -9.56 30.88
C ASN A 712 -20.66 -8.57 29.83
N ASP A 713 -19.82 -8.01 28.96
CA ASP A 713 -20.22 -7.07 27.90
C ASP A 713 -19.45 -7.39 26.60
N TRP A 714 -19.63 -8.63 26.13
CA TRP A 714 -19.05 -9.13 24.89
C TRP A 714 -19.40 -8.23 23.71
N TRP A 715 -18.44 -8.02 22.81
CA TRP A 715 -18.66 -7.15 21.65
C TRP A 715 -19.68 -7.74 20.67
N LEU A 716 -19.63 -9.06 20.46
CA LEU A 716 -20.57 -9.86 19.67
C LEU A 716 -21.10 -11.03 20.52
N PRO A 717 -22.16 -10.85 21.33
CA PRO A 717 -22.68 -11.90 22.21
C PRO A 717 -23.59 -12.91 21.48
N ASP A 718 -24.15 -12.53 20.33
CA ASP A 718 -25.26 -13.20 19.68
C ASP A 718 -24.81 -14.07 18.49
N GLN A 719 -25.39 -15.25 18.29
CA GLN A 719 -25.05 -16.09 17.12
C GLN A 719 -25.38 -15.40 15.78
N SER A 720 -26.35 -14.49 15.76
CA SER A 720 -26.72 -13.67 14.59
C SER A 720 -25.66 -12.66 14.16
N ASP A 721 -24.68 -12.37 15.03
CA ASP A 721 -23.58 -11.47 14.71
C ASP A 721 -22.53 -12.13 13.80
N TYR A 722 -22.63 -13.45 13.62
CA TYR A 722 -21.72 -14.27 12.82
C TYR A 722 -22.44 -14.91 11.64
N ILE A 723 -21.70 -15.25 10.58
CA ILE A 723 -22.25 -15.86 9.35
C ILE A 723 -22.75 -17.31 9.51
N GLY A 724 -22.89 -17.79 10.76
CA GLY A 724 -23.28 -19.15 11.14
C GLY A 724 -22.17 -19.99 11.77
N ASP A 725 -20.94 -19.49 11.83
CA ASP A 725 -19.73 -20.23 12.26
C ASP A 725 -19.10 -19.75 13.59
N TRP A 726 -19.74 -18.80 14.29
CA TRP A 726 -19.24 -18.16 15.53
C TRP A 726 -17.85 -17.51 15.44
N THR A 727 -17.32 -17.30 14.23
CA THR A 727 -15.95 -16.78 14.00
C THR A 727 -15.98 -15.53 13.14
N HIS A 728 -16.65 -15.58 11.97
CA HIS A 728 -16.65 -14.50 11.00
C HIS A 728 -17.93 -13.64 11.13
N PRO A 729 -17.81 -12.32 11.36
CA PRO A 729 -18.98 -11.46 11.55
C PRO A 729 -19.83 -11.30 10.29
N THR A 730 -21.14 -11.10 10.48
CA THR A 730 -22.01 -10.52 9.44
C THR A 730 -21.66 -9.04 9.23
N VAL A 731 -22.24 -8.40 8.21
CA VAL A 731 -22.20 -6.92 8.08
C VAL A 731 -22.70 -6.22 9.35
N GLU A 732 -23.71 -6.75 10.05
CA GLU A 732 -24.17 -6.19 11.33
C GLU A 732 -23.14 -6.40 12.45
N GLY A 733 -22.51 -7.58 12.53
CA GLY A 733 -21.40 -7.84 13.44
C GLY A 733 -20.20 -6.91 13.21
N HIS A 734 -19.80 -6.66 11.96
CA HIS A 734 -18.78 -5.65 11.64
C HIS A 734 -19.21 -4.23 12.04
N THR A 735 -20.49 -3.91 11.94
CA THR A 735 -21.06 -2.63 12.39
C THR A 735 -20.98 -2.50 13.92
N LYS A 736 -21.28 -3.58 14.67
CA LYS A 736 -21.08 -3.66 16.13
C LYS A 736 -19.58 -3.44 16.50
N ILE A 737 -18.65 -4.13 15.84
CA ILE A 737 -17.19 -3.96 16.05
C ILE A 737 -16.74 -2.52 15.77
N ALA A 738 -17.16 -1.93 14.65
CA ALA A 738 -16.80 -0.56 14.27
C ALA A 738 -17.29 0.46 15.30
N ASN A 739 -18.51 0.29 15.84
CA ASN A 739 -19.03 1.16 16.90
C ASN A 739 -18.29 0.98 18.24
N ARG A 740 -17.91 -0.25 18.62
CA ARG A 740 -17.08 -0.50 19.82
C ARG A 740 -15.71 0.21 19.69
N LEU A 741 -15.01 0.02 18.58
CA LEU A 741 -13.73 0.68 18.30
C LEU A 741 -13.85 2.20 18.21
N TYR A 742 -14.89 2.74 17.57
CA TYR A 742 -15.14 4.18 17.49
C TYR A 742 -15.23 4.82 18.88
N ASN A 743 -16.00 4.21 19.78
CA ASN A 743 -16.20 4.70 21.15
C ASN A 743 -14.93 4.63 22.01
N ILE A 744 -13.99 3.73 21.69
CA ILE A 744 -12.67 3.63 22.36
C ILE A 744 -11.68 4.65 21.79
N ILE A 745 -11.52 4.67 20.46
CA ILE A 745 -10.50 5.44 19.76
C ILE A 745 -10.81 6.94 19.82
N LYS A 746 -12.08 7.35 19.71
CA LYS A 746 -12.49 8.76 19.66
C LYS A 746 -11.98 9.61 20.85
N PRO A 747 -12.22 9.24 22.12
CA PRO A 747 -11.74 10.01 23.27
C PRO A 747 -10.22 9.98 23.44
N ILE A 748 -9.52 8.97 22.90
CA ILE A 748 -8.06 8.85 22.94
C ILE A 748 -7.40 9.76 21.90
N MET A 749 -7.93 9.77 20.67
CA MET A 749 -7.39 10.57 19.56
C MET A 749 -7.90 12.03 19.53
N GLY A 750 -8.97 12.35 20.26
CA GLY A 750 -9.64 13.65 20.19
C GLY A 750 -10.32 13.90 18.83
N TRP A 751 -10.90 12.86 18.23
CA TRP A 751 -11.36 12.83 16.83
C TRP A 751 -12.84 13.18 16.60
#